data_AF-A0A6G6AQA1-F1
#
_entry.id   AF-A0A6G6AQA1-F1
#
_cell.length_a   1.000
_cell.length_b   1.000
_cell.length_c   1.000
_cell.angle_alpha   90.00
_cell.angle_beta   90.00
_cell.angle_gamma   90.00
#
_symmetry.space_group_name_H-M   'P 1'
#
loop_
_entity.id
_entity.type
_entity.pdbx_description
1 polymer ?
#
loop_
_entity_poly.entity_id
_entity_poly.type
_entity_poly.pdbx_seq_one_letter_code
_entity_poly.pdbx_strand_id
1 'polypeptide(L)'
;MFVNIDFDNKSAVASISLEGWAQPLVEFLARYFTIHKDMLHLDYSHLSTENSGVRVTHWLYGSQTEREHFIYEFENAAQHGQIALTLKILGHGPTGIEKSRSILDQTSYRCAQETFSDCILNGDPSALRETIVAKIEPRAIWVEWLLENRSCSRNKYLADHQIMKALVVNTSEEDCIYVLQLVAPTHGGNNWAFDQLILQHWQCVCDYLEKNIDRSSDYSSNRRPEFVLTLFENSSKVQTSRWVCEQVFERAAPAVFPELIEHCCAILPEDVRNLFLRWNIHSKKEKYDYIKGCVAKAFSRLATLYVDTIPSDLALAAAWHKFGDPARSSQQSVAASLKELPSRSWDRESLWTQLGPAAREAWRQDLFEQVNEDPELAQGLLNFACLWLEQTAFAEVEPVLLRLMDDEEHLAFANRLVSTDVRQLQLRCKGLLRSKQGALDLEGPVGRGEGVTELPSVGAQTWLSDPSVEQVIYRALSQIEEEFCREYSETWGEDEEAHTARLLTLTMEAIGNVSNQLRQLSITTRGRYPSLTVKVRQPSKREEGANTPAGAPLGADVLFLSRIVEKGETVIQRATLMQVKKRRGTDSGRGFSSRVGINLKQCEDILKQSEHAYYLFATPASPRPVLWVAPARLVRNLTQLHTSKTSVSALQVRDASCSYADFFLHELIGLWAGDEHEDIIAVANGDPRLGRTPRHIVDIEVRRQSDQS
;
A
#
# COMPACT_ATOMS: atom_id res chain seq x y z
N MET A 1 -28.18 45.55 -31.33
CA MET A 1 -29.19 46.37 -32.03
C MET A 1 -30.29 45.40 -32.42
N PHE A 2 -31.47 45.54 -31.83
CA PHE A 2 -32.59 44.64 -32.10
C PHE A 2 -33.04 44.83 -33.55
N VAL A 3 -33.22 43.73 -34.27
CA VAL A 3 -33.79 43.76 -35.61
C VAL A 3 -35.29 43.60 -35.47
N ASN A 4 -36.08 44.47 -36.10
CA ASN A 4 -37.53 44.38 -36.06
C ASN A 4 -38.04 43.44 -37.15
N ILE A 5 -38.79 42.43 -36.74
CA ILE A 5 -39.57 41.56 -37.63
C ILE A 5 -41.04 41.72 -37.24
N ASP A 6 -41.90 41.91 -38.24
CA ASP A 6 -43.35 41.95 -38.06
C ASP A 6 -43.98 40.69 -38.67
N PHE A 7 -44.77 39.96 -37.88
CA PHE A 7 -45.44 38.73 -38.30
C PHE A 7 -46.93 38.97 -38.48
N ASP A 8 -47.40 38.91 -39.74
CA ASP A 8 -48.83 38.89 -40.00
C ASP A 8 -49.34 37.45 -40.06
N ASN A 9 -49.88 36.97 -38.94
CA ASN A 9 -50.45 35.63 -38.83
C ASN A 9 -51.65 35.38 -39.76
N LYS A 10 -52.33 36.43 -40.27
CA LYS A 10 -53.46 36.26 -41.19
C LYS A 10 -52.99 36.00 -42.61
N SER A 11 -51.95 36.69 -43.06
CA SER A 11 -51.35 36.47 -44.39
C SER A 11 -50.22 35.43 -44.37
N ALA A 12 -49.75 35.03 -43.18
CA ALA A 12 -48.60 34.16 -42.97
C ALA A 12 -47.33 34.70 -43.66
N VAL A 13 -47.11 36.01 -43.54
CA VAL A 13 -45.94 36.72 -44.07
C VAL A 13 -45.17 37.37 -42.94
N ALA A 14 -43.86 37.11 -42.87
CA ALA A 14 -42.93 37.81 -41.99
C ALA A 14 -42.26 38.94 -42.76
N SER A 15 -42.35 40.17 -42.25
CA SER A 15 -41.80 41.37 -42.87
C SER A 15 -40.59 41.85 -42.06
N ILE A 16 -39.43 41.91 -42.70
CA ILE A 16 -38.15 42.24 -42.05
C ILE A 16 -37.63 43.53 -42.66
N SER A 17 -37.41 44.56 -41.84
CA SER A 17 -36.74 45.79 -42.28
C SER A 17 -35.23 45.60 -42.30
N LEU A 18 -34.65 45.85 -43.47
CA LEU A 18 -33.21 45.82 -43.73
C LEU A 18 -32.57 47.22 -43.59
N GLU A 19 -33.31 48.23 -43.14
CA GLU A 19 -32.78 49.57 -42.90
C GLU A 19 -31.67 49.54 -41.84
N GLY A 20 -30.51 50.12 -42.17
CA GLY A 20 -29.34 50.11 -41.29
C GLY A 20 -28.63 48.76 -41.17
N TRP A 21 -28.96 47.78 -42.02
CA TRP A 21 -28.20 46.54 -42.12
C TRP A 21 -26.85 46.75 -42.79
N ALA A 22 -25.87 45.93 -42.42
CA ALA A 22 -24.61 45.90 -43.13
C ALA A 22 -24.85 45.50 -44.59
N GLN A 23 -24.47 46.39 -45.52
CA GLN A 23 -24.70 46.24 -46.96
C GLN A 23 -24.30 44.86 -47.52
N PRO A 24 -23.16 44.24 -47.12
CA PRO A 24 -22.79 42.91 -47.61
C PRO A 24 -23.79 41.80 -47.24
N LEU A 25 -24.52 41.91 -46.12
CA LEU A 25 -25.56 40.94 -45.74
C LEU A 25 -26.80 41.10 -46.62
N VAL A 26 -27.20 42.34 -46.91
CA VAL A 26 -28.33 42.67 -47.79
C VAL A 26 -28.07 42.17 -49.21
N GLU A 27 -26.87 42.43 -49.73
CA GLU A 27 -26.45 41.95 -51.06
C GLU A 27 -26.41 40.43 -51.16
N PHE A 28 -26.05 39.74 -50.08
CA PHE A 28 -26.07 38.28 -50.04
C PHE A 28 -27.51 37.73 -50.06
N LEU A 29 -28.41 38.29 -49.25
CA LEU A 29 -29.82 37.89 -49.21
C LEU A 29 -30.53 38.15 -50.55
N ALA A 30 -30.18 39.24 -51.25
CA ALA A 30 -30.72 39.59 -52.57
C ALA A 30 -30.47 38.52 -53.65
N ARG A 31 -29.51 37.60 -53.44
CA ARG A 31 -29.25 36.47 -54.36
C ARG A 31 -30.37 35.43 -54.34
N TYR A 32 -31.11 35.34 -53.23
CA TYR A 32 -32.10 34.27 -53.01
C TYR A 32 -33.52 34.79 -52.81
N PHE A 33 -33.68 36.08 -52.48
CA PHE A 33 -34.97 36.69 -52.16
C PHE A 33 -35.15 38.04 -52.86
N THR A 34 -36.41 38.40 -53.13
CA THR A 34 -36.73 39.74 -53.61
C THR A 34 -36.77 40.72 -52.44
N ILE A 35 -35.94 41.76 -52.50
CA ILE A 35 -35.94 42.87 -51.53
C ILE A 35 -36.59 44.09 -52.21
N HIS A 36 -37.64 44.64 -51.61
CA HIS A 36 -38.32 45.82 -52.12
C HIS A 36 -38.32 46.93 -51.08
N LYS A 37 -37.75 48.10 -51.42
CA LYS A 37 -37.65 49.26 -50.50
C LYS A 37 -37.10 48.88 -49.12
N ASP A 38 -35.97 48.17 -49.12
CA ASP A 38 -35.29 47.68 -47.91
C ASP A 38 -36.15 46.76 -47.02
N MET A 39 -37.22 46.17 -47.56
CA MET A 39 -38.05 45.18 -46.88
C MET A 39 -37.90 43.81 -47.52
N LEU A 40 -37.70 42.80 -46.68
CA LEU A 40 -37.72 41.38 -47.05
C LEU A 40 -39.02 40.74 -46.53
N HIS A 41 -39.77 40.08 -47.41
CA HIS A 41 -41.00 39.37 -47.06
C HIS A 41 -40.83 37.86 -47.21
N LEU A 42 -41.05 37.13 -46.12
CA LEU A 42 -40.95 35.67 -46.07
C LEU A 42 -42.34 35.05 -45.91
N ASP A 43 -42.78 34.31 -46.92
CA ASP A 43 -44.01 33.52 -46.88
C ASP A 43 -43.76 32.23 -46.08
N TYR A 44 -44.53 32.05 -45.01
CA TYR A 44 -44.51 30.84 -44.18
C TYR A 44 -45.87 30.13 -44.16
N SER A 45 -46.75 30.43 -45.12
CA SER A 45 -48.09 29.84 -45.23
C SER A 45 -48.09 28.32 -45.40
N HIS A 46 -47.01 27.73 -45.91
CA HIS A 46 -46.86 26.29 -46.10
C HIS A 46 -46.64 25.50 -44.80
N LEU A 47 -46.29 26.18 -43.70
CA LEU A 47 -46.09 25.54 -42.40
C LEU A 47 -47.44 25.22 -41.73
N SER A 48 -47.52 24.07 -41.07
CA SER A 48 -48.76 23.59 -40.43
C SER A 48 -49.15 24.39 -39.19
N THR A 49 -50.46 24.63 -39.03
CA THR A 49 -51.08 25.13 -37.80
C THR A 49 -51.60 24.01 -36.90
N GLU A 50 -51.45 22.75 -37.32
CA GLU A 50 -51.85 21.59 -36.52
C GLU A 50 -50.70 21.15 -35.63
N ASN A 51 -51.03 20.77 -34.39
CA ASN A 51 -50.06 20.28 -33.42
C ASN A 51 -49.66 18.86 -33.83
N SER A 52 -48.68 18.74 -34.72
CA SER A 52 -48.16 17.44 -35.10
C SER A 52 -47.42 16.91 -33.87
N GLY A 53 -47.90 15.82 -33.26
CA GLY A 53 -47.23 15.12 -32.16
C GLY A 53 -45.87 14.51 -32.56
N VAL A 54 -45.23 15.04 -33.61
CA VAL A 54 -43.89 14.71 -34.05
C VAL A 54 -42.94 15.33 -33.05
N ARG A 55 -42.35 14.46 -32.22
CA ARG A 55 -41.21 14.80 -31.38
C ARG A 55 -40.07 15.30 -32.26
N VAL A 56 -40.01 16.61 -32.50
CA VAL A 56 -38.75 17.25 -32.89
C VAL A 56 -37.78 16.96 -31.75
N THR A 57 -36.59 16.48 -32.08
CA THR A 57 -35.63 15.83 -31.17
C THR A 57 -35.03 16.75 -30.10
N HIS A 58 -35.50 18.00 -29.97
CA HIS A 58 -35.16 18.90 -28.87
C HIS A 58 -36.23 18.84 -27.77
N TRP A 59 -35.84 18.29 -26.63
CA TRP A 59 -36.65 17.87 -25.48
C TRP A 59 -37.42 18.97 -24.72
N LEU A 60 -37.60 20.17 -25.27
CA LEU A 60 -38.24 21.31 -24.59
C LEU A 60 -39.58 21.77 -25.19
N TYR A 61 -39.97 21.32 -26.40
CA TYR A 61 -41.05 21.94 -27.17
C TYR A 61 -42.11 20.96 -27.69
N GLY A 62 -42.58 20.06 -26.83
CA GLY A 62 -43.57 19.03 -27.22
C GLY A 62 -45.00 19.52 -27.52
N SER A 63 -45.23 20.83 -27.72
CA SER A 63 -46.59 21.39 -27.85
C SER A 63 -46.77 22.55 -28.84
N GLN A 64 -45.75 22.92 -29.62
CA GLN A 64 -45.82 24.03 -30.60
C GLN A 64 -46.13 23.53 -32.01
N THR A 65 -46.93 24.29 -32.76
CA THR A 65 -47.15 24.11 -34.21
C THR A 65 -45.90 24.52 -35.01
N GLU A 66 -45.78 24.07 -36.26
CA GLU A 66 -44.65 24.44 -37.14
C GLU A 66 -44.56 25.95 -37.34
N ARG A 67 -45.69 26.66 -37.42
CA ARG A 67 -45.73 28.12 -37.52
C ARG A 67 -45.27 28.82 -36.25
N GLU A 68 -45.71 28.36 -35.08
CA GLU A 68 -45.29 28.93 -33.80
C GLU A 68 -43.78 28.75 -33.59
N HIS A 69 -43.24 27.58 -33.96
CA HIS A 69 -41.81 27.33 -33.93
C HIS A 69 -41.04 28.25 -34.89
N PHE A 70 -41.52 28.46 -36.12
CA PHE A 70 -40.91 29.39 -37.07
C PHE A 70 -40.86 30.82 -36.54
N ILE A 71 -41.98 31.33 -36.01
CA ILE A 71 -42.06 32.69 -35.43
C ILE A 71 -41.06 32.81 -34.30
N TYR A 72 -41.08 31.87 -33.35
CA TYR A 72 -40.17 31.86 -32.21
C TYR A 72 -38.70 31.87 -32.63
N GLU A 73 -38.29 31.01 -33.57
CA GLU A 73 -36.90 30.91 -34.02
C GLU A 73 -36.42 32.19 -34.71
N PHE A 74 -37.28 32.85 -35.50
CA PHE A 74 -36.96 34.11 -36.19
C PHE A 74 -36.96 35.31 -35.23
N GLU A 75 -37.91 35.40 -34.30
CA GLU A 75 -37.91 36.42 -33.24
C GLU A 75 -36.66 36.28 -32.37
N ASN A 76 -36.32 35.05 -31.96
CA ASN A 76 -35.12 34.78 -31.19
C ASN A 76 -33.85 35.19 -31.95
N ALA A 77 -33.72 34.82 -33.24
CA ALA A 77 -32.58 35.24 -34.04
C ALA A 77 -32.49 36.76 -34.23
N ALA A 78 -33.63 37.45 -34.40
CA ALA A 78 -33.69 38.90 -34.52
C ALA A 78 -33.19 39.63 -33.27
N GLN A 79 -33.44 39.06 -32.08
CA GLN A 79 -32.92 39.58 -30.81
C GLN A 79 -31.39 39.49 -30.73
N HIS A 80 -30.79 38.53 -31.43
CA HIS A 80 -29.34 38.31 -31.47
C HIS A 80 -28.64 39.01 -32.65
N GLY A 81 -29.38 39.81 -33.43
CA GLY A 81 -28.85 40.74 -34.42
C GLY A 81 -28.89 40.23 -35.87
N GLN A 82 -28.37 41.07 -36.77
CA GLN A 82 -28.51 40.92 -38.23
C GLN A 82 -27.89 39.60 -38.75
N ILE A 83 -26.72 39.21 -38.24
CA ILE A 83 -26.02 38.00 -38.70
C ILE A 83 -26.77 36.72 -38.32
N ALA A 84 -27.28 36.64 -37.08
CA ALA A 84 -28.06 35.50 -36.62
C ALA A 84 -29.36 35.35 -37.44
N LEU A 85 -30.04 36.47 -37.69
CA LEU A 85 -31.23 36.47 -38.53
C LEU A 85 -30.92 36.09 -39.98
N THR A 86 -29.84 36.60 -40.58
CA THR A 86 -29.38 36.18 -41.91
C THR A 86 -29.20 34.67 -41.98
N LEU A 87 -28.53 34.05 -41.01
CA LEU A 87 -28.34 32.59 -41.01
C LEU A 87 -29.67 31.82 -40.94
N LYS A 88 -30.66 32.28 -40.16
CA LYS A 88 -32.00 31.68 -40.13
C LYS A 88 -32.73 31.83 -41.47
N ILE A 89 -32.63 33.01 -42.10
CA ILE A 89 -33.20 33.26 -43.44
C ILE A 89 -32.56 32.35 -44.49
N LEU A 90 -31.28 32.01 -44.36
CA LEU A 90 -30.56 31.10 -45.25
C LEU A 90 -30.81 29.61 -44.93
N GLY A 91 -31.67 29.30 -43.97
CA GLY A 91 -32.07 27.93 -43.65
C GLY A 91 -31.26 27.25 -42.55
N HIS A 92 -30.55 27.99 -41.69
CA HIS A 92 -29.85 27.40 -40.56
C HIS A 92 -30.83 26.79 -39.52
N GLY A 93 -30.75 25.47 -39.33
CA GLY A 93 -31.61 24.71 -38.42
C GLY A 93 -33.02 24.43 -38.97
N PRO A 94 -33.85 23.66 -38.24
CA PRO A 94 -35.15 23.20 -38.73
C PRO A 94 -36.21 24.30 -38.64
N THR A 95 -36.14 25.28 -39.53
CA THR A 95 -37.10 26.39 -39.60
C THR A 95 -38.24 26.14 -40.59
N GLY A 96 -38.05 25.24 -41.56
CA GLY A 96 -39.04 24.94 -42.58
C GLY A 96 -39.13 26.00 -43.70
N ILE A 97 -38.26 27.02 -43.66
CA ILE A 97 -38.23 28.10 -44.66
C ILE A 97 -37.91 27.60 -46.07
N GLU A 98 -37.26 26.45 -46.23
CA GLU A 98 -36.82 25.89 -47.51
C GLU A 98 -37.96 25.56 -48.49
N LYS A 99 -39.20 25.54 -48.00
CA LYS A 99 -40.43 25.36 -48.80
C LYS A 99 -41.19 26.67 -49.06
N SER A 100 -40.66 27.80 -48.60
CA SER A 100 -41.26 29.13 -48.79
C SER A 100 -41.32 29.51 -50.27
N ARG A 101 -42.42 30.16 -50.67
CA ARG A 101 -42.58 30.72 -52.02
C ARG A 101 -41.80 32.02 -52.23
N SER A 102 -41.25 32.61 -51.17
CA SER A 102 -40.41 33.81 -51.25
C SER A 102 -39.03 33.55 -51.85
N ILE A 103 -38.61 32.28 -51.94
CA ILE A 103 -37.32 31.87 -52.49
C ILE A 103 -37.38 31.95 -54.03
N LEU A 104 -36.43 32.68 -54.64
CA LEU A 104 -36.36 32.89 -56.09
C LEU A 104 -36.05 31.61 -56.89
N ASP A 105 -35.05 30.84 -56.43
CA ASP A 105 -34.68 29.55 -57.00
C ASP A 105 -34.40 28.54 -55.89
N GLN A 106 -35.26 27.52 -55.81
CA GLN A 106 -35.18 26.50 -54.78
C GLN A 106 -33.94 25.61 -54.92
N THR A 107 -33.37 25.51 -56.13
CA THR A 107 -32.15 24.71 -56.37
C THR A 107 -30.92 25.41 -55.81
N SER A 108 -30.73 26.69 -56.14
CA SER A 108 -29.63 27.50 -55.61
C SER A 108 -29.75 27.74 -54.11
N TYR A 109 -30.98 27.90 -53.59
CA TYR A 109 -31.22 28.11 -52.17
C TYR A 109 -30.79 26.94 -51.29
N ARG A 110 -30.88 25.69 -51.78
CA ARG A 110 -30.43 24.50 -51.03
C ARG A 110 -28.96 24.58 -50.61
N CYS A 111 -28.13 25.29 -51.36
CA CYS A 111 -26.72 25.50 -51.05
C CYS A 111 -26.43 26.89 -50.46
N ALA A 112 -27.44 27.69 -50.08
CA ALA A 112 -27.25 29.08 -49.68
C ALA A 112 -26.42 29.21 -48.39
N GLN A 113 -26.66 28.35 -47.40
CA GLN A 113 -25.87 28.32 -46.16
C GLN A 113 -24.42 27.87 -46.39
N GLU A 114 -24.19 26.90 -47.28
CA GLU A 114 -22.86 26.43 -47.66
C GLU A 114 -22.11 27.53 -48.42
N THR A 115 -22.78 28.18 -49.36
CA THR A 115 -22.24 29.33 -50.12
C THR A 115 -21.87 30.47 -49.19
N PHE A 116 -22.71 30.79 -48.20
CA PHE A 116 -22.41 31.81 -47.19
C PHE A 116 -21.17 31.45 -46.39
N SER A 117 -21.05 30.18 -45.99
CA SER A 117 -19.88 29.70 -45.26
C SER A 117 -18.61 29.75 -46.10
N ASP A 118 -18.68 29.35 -47.37
CA ASP A 118 -17.57 29.42 -48.32
C ASP A 118 -17.17 30.86 -48.62
N CYS A 119 -18.11 31.81 -48.72
CA CYS A 119 -17.82 33.23 -48.88
C CYS A 119 -17.05 33.78 -47.67
N ILE A 120 -17.43 33.37 -46.45
CA ILE A 120 -16.71 33.75 -45.24
C ILE A 120 -15.29 33.15 -45.24
N LEU A 121 -15.15 31.85 -45.51
CA LEU A 121 -13.89 31.12 -45.42
C LEU A 121 -12.89 31.48 -46.54
N ASN A 122 -13.37 31.61 -47.78
CA ASN A 122 -12.52 31.94 -48.93
C ASN A 122 -12.28 33.45 -49.10
N GLY A 123 -13.06 34.29 -48.39
CA GLY A 123 -12.91 35.73 -48.40
C GLY A 123 -13.42 36.43 -49.65
N ASP A 124 -14.32 35.78 -50.41
CA ASP A 124 -14.97 36.36 -51.58
C ASP A 124 -16.51 36.31 -51.43
N PRO A 125 -17.21 37.45 -51.27
CA PRO A 125 -16.68 38.83 -51.31
C PRO A 125 -16.02 39.26 -50.00
N SER A 126 -14.92 40.02 -50.09
CA SER A 126 -14.11 40.45 -48.93
C SER A 126 -14.90 41.28 -47.91
N ALA A 127 -15.82 42.14 -48.39
CA ALA A 127 -16.64 43.00 -47.55
C ALA A 127 -17.56 42.21 -46.60
N LEU A 128 -18.06 41.04 -47.04
CA LEU A 128 -18.87 40.17 -46.18
C LEU A 128 -18.02 39.60 -45.05
N ARG A 129 -16.82 39.08 -45.38
CA ARG A 129 -15.89 38.55 -44.38
C ARG A 129 -15.47 39.61 -43.36
N GLU A 130 -15.12 40.82 -43.80
CA GLU A 130 -14.75 41.94 -42.91
C GLU A 130 -15.88 42.29 -41.94
N THR A 131 -17.13 42.34 -42.44
CA THR A 131 -18.32 42.60 -41.64
C THR A 131 -18.51 41.53 -40.55
N ILE A 132 -18.34 40.25 -40.90
CA ILE A 132 -18.46 39.14 -39.96
C ILE A 132 -17.34 39.20 -38.92
N VAL A 133 -16.07 39.31 -39.34
CA VAL A 133 -14.91 39.33 -38.43
C VAL A 133 -14.99 40.48 -37.43
N ALA A 134 -15.42 41.68 -37.86
CA ALA A 134 -15.56 42.83 -36.99
C ALA A 134 -16.67 42.69 -35.93
N LYS A 135 -17.61 41.75 -36.11
CA LYS A 135 -18.74 41.52 -35.21
C LYS A 135 -18.62 40.27 -34.36
N ILE A 136 -17.52 39.52 -34.48
CA ILE A 136 -17.29 38.30 -33.68
C ILE A 136 -17.25 38.68 -32.21
N GLU A 137 -18.18 38.13 -31.43
CA GLU A 137 -18.25 38.27 -29.98
C GLU A 137 -18.44 36.88 -29.35
N PRO A 138 -17.81 36.61 -28.19
CA PRO A 138 -17.85 35.30 -27.53
C PRO A 138 -19.23 34.66 -27.42
N ARG A 139 -20.24 35.43 -26.94
CA ARG A 139 -21.60 34.93 -26.68
C ARG A 139 -22.61 35.20 -27.79
N ALA A 140 -22.14 35.64 -28.96
CA ALA A 140 -23.05 35.79 -30.07
C ALA A 140 -23.54 34.41 -30.53
N ILE A 141 -24.86 34.20 -30.53
CA ILE A 141 -25.47 32.89 -30.83
C ILE A 141 -25.02 32.32 -32.19
N TRP A 142 -24.75 33.20 -33.16
CA TRP A 142 -24.29 32.79 -34.47
C TRP A 142 -22.84 32.30 -34.48
N VAL A 143 -21.99 32.75 -33.54
CA VAL A 143 -20.62 32.21 -33.38
C VAL A 143 -20.68 30.77 -32.91
N GLU A 144 -21.59 30.46 -31.97
CA GLU A 144 -21.86 29.08 -31.55
C GLU A 144 -22.32 28.22 -32.72
N TRP A 145 -23.20 28.72 -33.60
CA TRP A 145 -23.65 28.00 -34.79
C TRP A 145 -22.53 27.71 -35.80
N LEU A 146 -21.62 28.66 -36.01
CA LEU A 146 -20.45 28.46 -36.88
C LEU A 146 -19.53 27.36 -36.34
N LEU A 147 -19.38 27.33 -35.02
CA LEU A 147 -18.53 26.41 -34.28
C LEU A 147 -19.32 25.24 -33.68
N GLU A 148 -20.52 24.93 -34.13
CA GLU A 148 -21.24 23.79 -33.55
C GLU A 148 -20.59 22.47 -34.02
N ASN A 149 -20.51 21.45 -33.14
CA ASN A 149 -19.93 20.14 -33.51
C ASN A 149 -20.63 19.46 -34.71
N ARG A 150 -21.87 19.84 -35.01
CA ARG A 150 -22.64 19.33 -36.17
C ARG A 150 -22.34 20.07 -37.47
N SER A 151 -21.59 21.18 -37.42
CA SER A 151 -21.22 21.96 -38.60
C SER A 151 -20.15 21.23 -39.41
N CYS A 152 -20.47 20.90 -40.66
CA CYS A 152 -19.52 20.33 -41.63
C CYS A 152 -18.31 21.26 -41.90
N SER A 153 -18.42 22.54 -41.55
CA SER A 153 -17.40 23.57 -41.79
C SER A 153 -16.62 23.95 -40.53
N ARG A 154 -16.93 23.38 -39.36
CA ARG A 154 -16.27 23.70 -38.07
C ARG A 154 -14.74 23.70 -38.19
N ASN A 155 -14.16 22.63 -38.73
CA ASN A 155 -12.71 22.49 -38.85
C ASN A 155 -12.08 23.55 -39.76
N LYS A 156 -12.80 24.00 -40.79
CA LYS A 156 -12.35 25.09 -41.66
C LYS A 156 -12.35 26.43 -40.91
N TYR A 157 -13.36 26.68 -40.08
CA TYR A 157 -13.41 27.88 -39.24
C TYR A 157 -12.34 27.87 -38.15
N LEU A 158 -12.10 26.74 -37.47
CA LEU A 158 -11.02 26.60 -36.49
C LEU A 158 -9.63 26.78 -37.12
N ALA A 159 -9.47 26.44 -38.40
CA ALA A 159 -8.24 26.68 -39.14
C ALA A 159 -8.07 28.14 -39.63
N ASP A 160 -9.13 28.95 -39.59
CA ASP A 160 -9.10 30.33 -40.04
C ASP A 160 -8.48 31.25 -38.97
N HIS A 161 -7.25 31.69 -39.23
CA HIS A 161 -6.51 32.50 -38.28
C HIS A 161 -7.16 33.86 -37.98
N GLN A 162 -7.81 34.52 -38.94
CA GLN A 162 -8.37 35.85 -38.70
C GLN A 162 -9.64 35.78 -37.85
N ILE A 163 -10.53 34.84 -38.16
CA ILE A 163 -11.78 34.62 -37.40
C ILE A 163 -11.42 34.19 -35.98
N MET A 164 -10.53 33.20 -35.83
CA MET A 164 -10.10 32.73 -34.52
C MET A 164 -9.37 33.81 -33.73
N LYS A 165 -8.52 34.63 -34.37
CA LYS A 165 -7.83 35.74 -33.69
C LYS A 165 -8.80 36.80 -33.18
N ALA A 166 -9.80 37.17 -33.98
CA ALA A 166 -10.83 38.11 -33.53
C ALA A 166 -11.61 37.56 -32.33
N LEU A 167 -11.97 36.27 -32.35
CA LEU A 167 -12.63 35.61 -31.23
C LEU A 167 -11.76 35.64 -29.97
N VAL A 168 -10.48 35.26 -30.07
CA VAL A 168 -9.52 35.27 -28.94
C VAL A 168 -9.39 36.68 -28.33
N VAL A 169 -9.19 37.70 -29.18
CA VAL A 169 -9.00 39.10 -28.73
C VAL A 169 -10.25 39.63 -28.01
N ASN A 170 -11.44 39.28 -28.49
CA ASN A 170 -12.70 39.74 -27.92
C ASN A 170 -13.16 38.89 -26.71
N THR A 171 -12.43 37.85 -26.33
CA THR A 171 -12.79 36.99 -25.20
C THR A 171 -12.34 37.58 -23.87
N SER A 172 -13.31 37.83 -22.99
CA SER A 172 -13.10 38.24 -21.60
C SER A 172 -12.73 37.04 -20.70
N GLU A 173 -12.24 37.31 -19.48
CA GLU A 173 -11.99 36.26 -18.48
C GLU A 173 -13.26 35.49 -18.11
N GLU A 174 -14.42 36.16 -18.06
CA GLU A 174 -15.72 35.56 -17.73
C GLU A 174 -16.21 34.59 -18.81
N ASP A 175 -15.84 34.84 -20.06
CA ASP A 175 -16.25 34.04 -21.21
C ASP A 175 -15.23 32.94 -21.58
N CYS A 176 -14.04 32.97 -20.97
CA CYS A 176 -12.92 32.10 -21.31
C CYS A 176 -13.31 30.62 -21.40
N ILE A 177 -13.95 30.06 -20.36
CA ILE A 177 -14.31 28.63 -20.33
C ILE A 177 -15.36 28.29 -21.41
N TYR A 178 -16.33 29.17 -21.64
CA TYR A 178 -17.34 28.97 -22.67
C TYR A 178 -16.71 28.96 -24.07
N VAL A 179 -15.85 29.94 -24.36
CA VAL A 179 -15.17 30.01 -25.67
C VAL A 179 -14.20 28.84 -25.85
N LEU A 180 -13.47 28.42 -24.81
CA LEU A 180 -12.60 27.24 -24.88
C LEU A 180 -13.39 25.97 -25.22
N GLN A 181 -14.60 25.79 -24.69
CA GLN A 181 -15.49 24.68 -25.06
C GLN A 181 -15.93 24.78 -26.53
N LEU A 182 -16.23 25.99 -27.00
CA LEU A 182 -16.59 26.23 -28.40
C LEU A 182 -15.42 25.93 -29.35
N VAL A 183 -14.20 26.36 -29.03
CA VAL A 183 -13.03 26.18 -29.91
C VAL A 183 -12.26 24.89 -29.64
N ALA A 184 -12.75 24.03 -28.76
CA ALA A 184 -12.15 22.74 -28.44
C ALA A 184 -11.88 21.93 -29.73
N PRO A 185 -10.62 21.60 -30.05
CA PRO A 185 -10.32 20.90 -31.29
C PRO A 185 -10.95 19.51 -31.29
N THR A 186 -11.48 19.09 -32.43
CA THR A 186 -11.78 17.66 -32.66
C THR A 186 -10.46 16.91 -32.91
N HIS A 187 -10.42 15.59 -32.74
CA HIS A 187 -9.20 14.78 -32.92
C HIS A 187 -8.41 15.18 -34.19
N GLY A 188 -7.18 15.69 -34.02
CA GLY A 188 -6.30 16.13 -35.11
C GLY A 188 -6.62 17.49 -35.74
N GLY A 189 -7.54 18.28 -35.15
CA GLY A 189 -7.93 19.61 -35.60
C GLY A 189 -6.96 20.72 -35.18
N ASN A 190 -7.14 21.91 -35.75
CA ASN A 190 -6.35 23.09 -35.40
C ASN A 190 -6.65 23.53 -33.96
N ASN A 191 -5.62 23.63 -33.11
CA ASN A 191 -5.74 23.98 -31.70
C ASN A 191 -5.26 25.41 -31.38
N TRP A 192 -4.94 26.24 -32.40
CA TRP A 192 -4.31 27.55 -32.20
C TRP A 192 -5.13 28.47 -31.29
N ALA A 193 -6.43 28.63 -31.57
CA ALA A 193 -7.29 29.53 -30.77
C ALA A 193 -7.44 29.03 -29.33
N PHE A 194 -7.53 27.71 -29.17
CA PHE A 194 -7.61 27.04 -27.87
C PHE A 194 -6.36 27.31 -27.03
N ASP A 195 -5.16 27.11 -27.60
CA ASP A 195 -3.90 27.37 -26.91
C ASP A 195 -3.71 28.87 -26.60
N GLN A 196 -4.09 29.78 -27.50
CA GLN A 196 -3.98 31.22 -27.23
C GLN A 196 -4.89 31.67 -26.07
N LEU A 197 -6.11 31.16 -25.99
CA LEU A 197 -7.02 31.45 -24.89
C LEU A 197 -6.47 30.96 -23.55
N ILE A 198 -5.88 29.75 -23.52
CA ILE A 198 -5.23 29.21 -22.31
C ILE A 198 -4.01 30.04 -21.92
N LEU A 199 -3.25 30.54 -22.89
CA LEU A 199 -2.09 31.41 -22.64
C LEU A 199 -2.53 32.74 -22.04
N GLN A 200 -3.55 33.37 -22.61
CA GLN A 200 -4.07 34.68 -22.21
C GLN A 200 -4.79 34.64 -20.85
N HIS A 201 -5.60 33.61 -20.61
CA HIS A 201 -6.50 33.51 -19.46
C HIS A 201 -6.14 32.34 -18.53
N TRP A 202 -4.84 32.12 -18.32
CA TRP A 202 -4.33 30.97 -17.58
C TRP A 202 -4.92 30.81 -16.17
N GLN A 203 -5.10 31.91 -15.44
CA GLN A 203 -5.65 31.86 -14.09
C GLN A 203 -7.11 31.34 -14.09
N CYS A 204 -7.92 31.74 -15.07
CA CYS A 204 -9.28 31.24 -15.23
C CYS A 204 -9.31 29.71 -15.46
N VAL A 205 -8.34 29.20 -16.23
CA VAL A 205 -8.18 27.75 -16.46
C VAL A 205 -7.76 27.03 -15.17
N CYS A 206 -6.81 27.59 -14.40
CA CYS A 206 -6.43 27.05 -13.10
C CYS A 206 -7.62 26.98 -12.14
N ASP A 207 -8.37 28.08 -11.98
CA ASP A 207 -9.54 28.15 -11.11
C ASP A 207 -10.63 27.15 -11.54
N TYR A 208 -10.78 26.91 -12.84
CA TYR A 208 -11.71 25.92 -13.37
C TYR A 208 -11.25 24.49 -13.05
N LEU A 209 -9.97 24.16 -13.28
CA LEU A 209 -9.40 22.85 -12.97
C LEU A 209 -9.52 22.55 -11.47
N GLU A 210 -9.17 23.50 -10.61
CA GLU A 210 -9.24 23.37 -9.15
C GLU A 210 -10.66 23.01 -8.66
N LYS A 211 -11.70 23.54 -9.30
CA LYS A 211 -13.10 23.30 -8.92
C LYS A 211 -13.69 22.00 -9.47
N ASN A 212 -13.09 21.41 -10.50
CA ASN A 212 -13.72 20.34 -11.28
C ASN A 212 -12.90 19.04 -11.37
N ILE A 213 -11.63 19.04 -10.96
CA ILE A 213 -10.75 17.86 -11.08
C ILE A 213 -11.15 16.71 -10.14
N ASP A 214 -11.75 17.01 -8.99
CA ASP A 214 -12.13 16.07 -7.93
C ASP A 214 -13.57 15.53 -8.04
N ARG A 215 -14.38 16.07 -8.94
CA ARG A 215 -15.79 15.68 -9.07
C ARG A 215 -15.92 14.39 -9.87
N SER A 216 -16.30 13.31 -9.20
CA SER A 216 -16.80 12.11 -9.89
C SER A 216 -18.04 12.48 -10.70
N SER A 217 -18.24 11.83 -11.85
CA SER A 217 -19.36 12.04 -12.76
C SER A 217 -20.72 11.93 -12.05
N ASP A 218 -21.19 13.04 -11.48
CA ASP A 218 -22.58 13.17 -11.08
C ASP A 218 -23.40 13.10 -12.36
N TYR A 219 -24.38 12.19 -12.37
CA TYR A 219 -25.27 11.87 -13.50
C TYR A 219 -25.99 13.08 -14.12
N SER A 220 -25.89 14.27 -13.52
CA SER A 220 -26.47 15.52 -14.02
C SER A 220 -25.55 16.36 -14.93
N SER A 221 -24.25 16.04 -15.07
CA SER A 221 -23.34 16.85 -15.89
C SER A 221 -22.23 16.07 -16.63
N ASN A 222 -22.60 15.17 -17.54
CA ASN A 222 -21.65 14.41 -18.37
C ASN A 222 -20.60 15.26 -19.12
N ARG A 223 -20.88 16.55 -19.40
CA ARG A 223 -19.96 17.43 -20.17
C ARG A 223 -18.72 17.92 -19.41
N ARG A 224 -18.72 17.91 -18.06
CA ARG A 224 -17.65 18.57 -17.28
C ARG A 224 -16.35 17.74 -17.21
N PRO A 225 -16.38 16.43 -16.93
CA PRO A 225 -15.19 15.59 -16.99
C PRO A 225 -14.57 15.54 -18.39
N GLU A 226 -15.41 15.49 -19.43
CA GLU A 226 -15.00 15.51 -20.85
C GLU A 226 -14.18 16.77 -21.20
N PHE A 227 -14.58 17.94 -20.69
CA PHE A 227 -13.85 19.17 -20.97
C PHE A 227 -12.51 19.27 -20.22
N VAL A 228 -12.43 18.75 -18.98
CA VAL A 228 -11.13 18.65 -18.28
C VAL A 228 -10.18 17.78 -19.09
N LEU A 229 -10.62 16.61 -19.58
CA LEU A 229 -9.83 15.76 -20.45
C LEU A 229 -9.39 16.49 -21.73
N THR A 230 -10.29 17.24 -22.35
CA THR A 230 -10.00 18.04 -23.55
C THR A 230 -8.86 19.05 -23.31
N LEU A 231 -8.83 19.71 -22.14
CA LEU A 231 -7.75 20.64 -21.77
C LEU A 231 -6.39 19.93 -21.69
N PHE A 232 -6.37 18.72 -21.12
CA PHE A 232 -5.17 17.90 -21.01
C PHE A 232 -4.71 17.34 -22.35
N GLU A 233 -5.63 16.86 -23.20
CA GLU A 233 -5.31 16.31 -24.51
C GLU A 233 -4.71 17.35 -25.46
N ASN A 234 -5.21 18.59 -25.42
CA ASN A 234 -5.00 19.54 -26.51
C ASN A 234 -4.13 20.75 -26.15
N SER A 235 -3.72 20.92 -24.89
CA SER A 235 -2.89 22.05 -24.48
C SER A 235 -1.56 21.67 -23.86
N SER A 236 -0.48 22.05 -24.54
CA SER A 236 0.89 21.85 -24.05
C SER A 236 1.18 22.57 -22.73
N LYS A 237 0.57 23.74 -22.49
CA LYS A 237 0.74 24.49 -21.24
C LYS A 237 0.12 23.77 -20.04
N VAL A 238 -1.01 23.10 -20.25
CA VAL A 238 -1.67 22.27 -19.22
C VAL A 238 -0.80 21.04 -18.94
N GLN A 239 -0.37 20.34 -19.98
CA GLN A 239 0.44 19.11 -19.89
C GLN A 239 1.79 19.34 -19.19
N THR A 240 2.45 20.47 -19.45
CA THR A 240 3.78 20.80 -18.91
C THR A 240 3.73 21.59 -17.60
N SER A 241 2.55 21.96 -17.11
CA SER A 241 2.41 22.69 -15.85
C SER A 241 2.57 21.78 -14.65
N ARG A 242 3.54 22.12 -13.79
CA ARG A 242 3.81 21.40 -12.54
C ARG A 242 2.60 21.43 -11.60
N TRP A 243 2.04 22.61 -11.38
CA TRP A 243 0.89 22.79 -10.50
C TRP A 243 -0.31 21.95 -10.94
N VAL A 244 -0.58 21.88 -12.26
CA VAL A 244 -1.67 21.07 -12.80
C VAL A 244 -1.42 19.58 -12.54
N CYS A 245 -0.20 19.10 -12.76
CA CYS A 245 0.17 17.72 -12.45
C CYS A 245 -0.07 17.42 -10.96
N GLU A 246 0.34 18.30 -10.04
CA GLU A 246 0.08 18.17 -8.60
C GLU A 246 -1.41 18.01 -8.30
N GLN A 247 -2.26 18.86 -8.90
CA GLN A 247 -3.71 18.76 -8.71
C GLN A 247 -4.26 17.41 -9.18
N VAL A 248 -3.73 16.84 -10.27
CA VAL A 248 -4.11 15.48 -10.71
C VAL A 248 -3.73 14.46 -9.65
N PHE A 249 -2.48 14.45 -9.19
CA PHE A 249 -2.01 13.50 -8.18
C PHE A 249 -2.75 13.62 -6.85
N GLU A 250 -3.09 14.83 -6.42
CA GLU A 250 -3.70 15.07 -5.11
C GLU A 250 -5.22 14.88 -5.10
N ARG A 251 -5.91 15.35 -6.15
CA ARG A 251 -7.36 15.58 -6.09
C ARG A 251 -8.14 14.85 -7.18
N ALA A 252 -7.53 14.38 -8.26
CA ALA A 252 -8.31 13.84 -9.37
C ALA A 252 -9.14 12.61 -8.98
N ALA A 253 -10.39 12.59 -9.43
CA ALA A 253 -11.31 11.52 -9.11
C ALA A 253 -10.83 10.16 -9.69
N PRO A 254 -11.05 9.03 -8.97
CA PRO A 254 -10.72 7.68 -9.44
C PRO A 254 -11.55 7.18 -10.64
N ALA A 255 -12.17 8.03 -11.44
CA ALA A 255 -12.72 7.63 -12.74
C ALA A 255 -11.92 8.24 -13.90
N VAL A 256 -11.39 9.45 -13.73
CA VAL A 256 -10.72 10.25 -14.78
C VAL A 256 -9.19 10.23 -14.67
N PHE A 257 -8.66 9.87 -13.50
CA PHE A 257 -7.22 9.87 -13.22
C PHE A 257 -6.33 9.17 -14.28
N PRO A 258 -6.63 7.94 -14.77
CA PRO A 258 -5.81 7.22 -15.73
C PRO A 258 -5.77 7.86 -17.09
N GLU A 259 -6.75 8.69 -17.46
CA GLU A 259 -6.75 9.43 -18.72
C GLU A 259 -5.96 10.73 -18.52
N LEU A 260 -6.20 11.46 -17.44
CA LEU A 260 -5.46 12.71 -17.14
C LEU A 260 -3.95 12.48 -16.98
N ILE A 261 -3.55 11.39 -16.33
CA ILE A 261 -2.13 11.10 -16.11
C ILE A 261 -1.37 10.79 -17.40
N GLU A 262 -2.06 10.30 -18.45
CA GLU A 262 -1.42 10.06 -19.75
C GLU A 262 -0.95 11.33 -20.41
N HIS A 263 -1.55 12.47 -20.07
CA HIS A 263 -1.22 13.77 -20.64
C HIS A 263 -0.29 14.59 -19.74
N CYS A 264 -0.02 14.16 -18.51
CA CYS A 264 0.89 14.86 -17.60
C CYS A 264 2.35 14.68 -18.04
N CYS A 265 3.05 15.78 -18.33
CA CYS A 265 4.45 15.79 -18.74
C CYS A 265 5.41 16.31 -17.66
N ALA A 266 4.92 16.96 -16.61
CA ALA A 266 5.72 17.48 -15.50
C ALA A 266 5.64 16.58 -14.25
N ILE A 267 5.73 15.26 -14.47
CA ILE A 267 5.71 14.24 -13.40
C ILE A 267 7.11 14.11 -12.81
N LEU A 268 7.21 14.20 -11.49
CA LEU A 268 8.44 14.01 -10.74
C LEU A 268 8.49 12.63 -10.07
N PRO A 269 9.69 12.12 -9.74
CA PRO A 269 9.81 10.85 -9.02
C PRO A 269 9.03 10.80 -7.69
N GLU A 270 8.95 11.92 -6.97
CA GLU A 270 8.23 12.00 -5.70
C GLU A 270 6.71 11.81 -5.87
N ASP A 271 6.12 12.25 -6.98
CA ASP A 271 4.70 12.05 -7.26
C ASP A 271 4.39 10.56 -7.42
N VAL A 272 5.26 9.87 -8.16
CA VAL A 272 5.16 8.43 -8.39
C VAL A 272 5.37 7.68 -7.06
N ARG A 273 6.35 8.09 -6.25
CA ARG A 273 6.59 7.55 -4.89
C ARG A 273 5.35 7.67 -4.01
N ASN A 274 4.71 8.84 -3.99
CA ASN A 274 3.48 9.08 -3.24
C ASN A 274 2.30 8.24 -3.76
N LEU A 275 2.17 8.07 -5.08
CA LEU A 275 1.13 7.24 -5.67
C LEU A 275 1.31 5.76 -5.32
N PHE A 276 2.55 5.27 -5.38
CA PHE A 276 2.93 3.95 -4.89
C PHE A 276 2.54 3.80 -3.40
N LEU A 277 2.91 4.74 -2.52
CA LEU A 277 2.54 4.72 -1.10
C LEU A 277 1.03 4.63 -0.87
N ARG A 278 0.24 5.43 -1.60
CA ARG A 278 -1.23 5.38 -1.55
C ARG A 278 -1.74 4.00 -1.95
N TRP A 279 -1.20 3.41 -3.01
CA TRP A 279 -1.55 2.06 -3.43
C TRP A 279 -1.23 1.02 -2.35
N ASN A 280 -0.06 1.09 -1.72
CA ASN A 280 0.35 0.16 -0.65
C ASN A 280 -0.61 0.19 0.55
N ILE A 281 -1.02 1.39 0.99
CA ILE A 281 -1.96 1.56 2.11
C ILE A 281 -3.35 0.95 1.81
N HIS A 282 -3.81 1.07 0.56
CA HIS A 282 -5.18 0.71 0.16
C HIS A 282 -5.33 -0.72 -0.41
N SER A 283 -4.23 -1.39 -0.77
CA SER A 283 -4.19 -2.70 -1.44
C SER A 283 -4.81 -3.88 -0.66
N LYS A 284 -5.23 -3.69 0.60
CA LYS A 284 -5.82 -4.73 1.46
C LYS A 284 -7.31 -5.05 1.18
N LYS A 285 -7.92 -4.50 0.12
CA LYS A 285 -9.32 -4.81 -0.30
C LYS A 285 -9.35 -5.18 -1.79
N GLU A 286 -10.13 -6.20 -2.16
CA GLU A 286 -10.19 -6.83 -3.50
C GLU A 286 -10.65 -5.94 -4.69
N LYS A 287 -10.90 -4.64 -4.51
CA LYS A 287 -11.50 -3.75 -5.53
C LYS A 287 -10.53 -2.78 -6.24
N TYR A 288 -9.22 -3.00 -6.17
CA TYR A 288 -8.20 -1.95 -6.48
C TYR A 288 -7.29 -2.16 -7.70
N ASP A 289 -7.70 -2.95 -8.70
CA ASP A 289 -6.98 -3.04 -9.99
C ASP A 289 -6.86 -1.68 -10.71
N TYR A 290 -7.78 -0.76 -10.46
CA TYR A 290 -7.75 0.58 -11.04
C TYR A 290 -6.55 1.43 -10.57
N ILE A 291 -6.25 1.46 -9.26
CA ILE A 291 -5.11 2.23 -8.73
C ILE A 291 -3.79 1.62 -9.23
N LYS A 292 -3.74 0.29 -9.31
CA LYS A 292 -2.61 -0.43 -9.90
C LYS A 292 -2.35 0.01 -11.35
N GLY A 293 -3.41 0.13 -12.16
CA GLY A 293 -3.32 0.66 -13.53
C GLY A 293 -2.83 2.12 -13.57
N CYS A 294 -3.28 2.96 -12.64
CA CYS A 294 -2.84 4.34 -12.51
C CYS A 294 -1.35 4.46 -12.18
N VAL A 295 -0.84 3.64 -11.25
CA VAL A 295 0.58 3.57 -10.89
C VAL A 295 1.41 3.16 -12.11
N ALA A 296 0.96 2.14 -12.85
CA ALA A 296 1.65 1.67 -14.06
C ALA A 296 1.77 2.77 -15.12
N LYS A 297 0.69 3.53 -15.37
CA LYS A 297 0.70 4.66 -16.31
C LYS A 297 1.61 5.80 -15.85
N ALA A 298 1.54 6.17 -14.57
CA ALA A 298 2.42 7.19 -13.97
C ALA A 298 3.90 6.84 -14.15
N PHE A 299 4.24 5.59 -13.82
CA PHE A 299 5.59 5.09 -13.92
C PHE A 299 6.07 5.01 -15.37
N SER A 300 5.23 4.54 -16.30
CA SER A 300 5.54 4.51 -17.74
C SER A 300 5.89 5.91 -18.27
N ARG A 301 5.12 6.93 -17.88
CA ARG A 301 5.42 8.33 -18.24
C ARG A 301 6.72 8.83 -17.62
N LEU A 302 6.92 8.59 -16.33
CA LEU A 302 8.19 8.93 -15.68
C LEU A 302 9.37 8.25 -16.40
N ALA A 303 9.23 6.98 -16.78
CA ALA A 303 10.27 6.23 -17.48
C ALA A 303 10.55 6.79 -18.88
N THR A 304 9.55 7.30 -19.61
CA THR A 304 9.79 8.00 -20.88
C THR A 304 10.54 9.32 -20.72
N LEU A 305 10.36 10.01 -19.58
CA LEU A 305 10.99 11.31 -19.32
C LEU A 305 12.39 11.18 -18.72
N TYR A 306 12.61 10.15 -17.89
CA TYR A 306 13.81 9.98 -17.06
C TYR A 306 14.49 8.62 -17.29
N VAL A 307 14.59 8.16 -18.54
CA VAL A 307 15.03 6.81 -18.93
C VAL A 307 16.23 6.30 -18.11
N ASP A 308 17.33 7.06 -18.05
CA ASP A 308 18.57 6.63 -17.37
C ASP A 308 18.72 7.20 -15.94
N THR A 309 17.75 7.97 -15.46
CA THR A 309 17.84 8.71 -14.20
C THR A 309 16.70 8.40 -13.24
N ILE A 310 15.94 7.32 -13.48
CA ILE A 310 14.91 6.86 -12.54
C ILE A 310 15.59 6.46 -11.23
N PRO A 311 15.14 7.00 -10.08
CA PRO A 311 15.62 6.56 -8.78
C PRO A 311 15.46 5.06 -8.59
N SER A 312 16.49 4.43 -8.05
CA SER A 312 16.59 2.98 -7.91
C SER A 312 15.47 2.39 -7.05
N ASP A 313 14.97 3.11 -6.04
CA ASP A 313 13.83 2.65 -5.23
C ASP A 313 12.55 2.47 -6.05
N LEU A 314 12.26 3.41 -6.96
CA LEU A 314 11.10 3.35 -7.86
C LEU A 314 11.27 2.29 -8.95
N ALA A 315 12.47 2.18 -9.51
CA ALA A 315 12.77 1.18 -10.53
C ALA A 315 12.62 -0.24 -9.98
N LEU A 316 13.14 -0.50 -8.77
CA LEU A 316 12.99 -1.79 -8.08
C LEU A 316 11.53 -2.05 -7.70
N ALA A 317 10.79 -1.04 -7.23
CA ALA A 317 9.35 -1.17 -6.94
C ALA A 317 8.52 -1.51 -8.19
N ALA A 318 8.80 -0.86 -9.32
CA ALA A 318 8.13 -1.14 -10.58
C ALA A 318 8.43 -2.56 -11.08
N ALA A 319 9.69 -3.01 -10.98
CA ALA A 319 10.09 -4.36 -11.36
C ALA A 319 9.45 -5.43 -10.48
N TRP A 320 9.41 -5.19 -9.17
CA TRP A 320 8.78 -6.07 -8.17
C TRP A 320 7.28 -6.26 -8.45
N HIS A 321 6.59 -5.19 -8.86
CA HIS A 321 5.15 -5.21 -9.13
C HIS A 321 4.77 -5.44 -10.61
N LYS A 322 5.75 -5.69 -11.49
CA LYS A 322 5.58 -5.95 -12.93
C LYS A 322 4.97 -4.77 -13.70
N PHE A 323 5.31 -3.54 -13.35
CA PHE A 323 4.91 -2.33 -14.09
C PHE A 323 5.85 -2.00 -15.24
N GLY A 324 7.10 -2.42 -15.15
CA GLY A 324 8.13 -2.25 -16.16
C GLY A 324 9.46 -2.75 -15.60
N ASP A 325 10.38 -3.15 -16.48
CA ASP A 325 11.72 -3.50 -16.06
C ASP A 325 12.60 -2.23 -15.99
N PRO A 326 13.60 -2.18 -15.08
CA PRO A 326 14.49 -1.04 -14.97
C PRO A 326 15.29 -0.82 -16.27
N ALA A 327 15.61 0.44 -16.60
CA ALA A 327 16.40 0.74 -17.80
C ALA A 327 17.90 0.45 -17.59
N ARG A 328 18.42 0.70 -16.39
CA ARG A 328 19.83 0.51 -16.05
C ARG A 328 20.14 -0.96 -15.78
N SER A 329 21.23 -1.47 -16.36
CA SER A 329 21.66 -2.87 -16.20
C SER A 329 21.92 -3.26 -14.74
N SER A 330 22.47 -2.36 -13.93
CA SER A 330 22.67 -2.57 -12.50
C SER A 330 21.35 -2.77 -11.75
N GLN A 331 20.34 -1.94 -12.03
CA GLN A 331 19.00 -2.08 -11.47
C GLN A 331 18.29 -3.36 -11.94
N GLN A 332 18.49 -3.77 -13.20
CA GLN A 332 17.94 -5.02 -13.74
C GLN A 332 18.49 -6.26 -13.02
N SER A 333 19.79 -6.27 -12.74
CA SER A 333 20.46 -7.35 -12.01
C SER A 333 19.88 -7.50 -10.60
N VAL A 334 19.79 -6.40 -9.86
CA VAL A 334 19.22 -6.38 -8.50
C VAL A 334 17.75 -6.80 -8.51
N ALA A 335 16.96 -6.30 -9.47
CA ALA A 335 15.57 -6.70 -9.62
C ALA A 335 15.40 -8.20 -9.92
N ALA A 336 16.31 -8.80 -10.69
CA ALA A 336 16.33 -10.24 -10.95
C ALA A 336 16.61 -11.02 -9.67
N SER A 337 17.65 -10.65 -8.90
CA SER A 337 17.97 -11.28 -7.61
C SER A 337 16.80 -11.16 -6.62
N LEU A 338 16.14 -10.00 -6.55
CA LEU A 338 14.97 -9.82 -5.69
C LEU A 338 13.82 -10.75 -6.08
N LYS A 339 13.52 -10.91 -7.38
CA LYS A 339 12.44 -11.79 -7.89
C LYS A 339 12.62 -13.27 -7.47
N GLU A 340 13.80 -13.68 -7.02
CA GLU A 340 14.07 -15.02 -6.50
C GLU A 340 13.49 -15.24 -5.10
N LEU A 341 13.24 -14.17 -4.33
CA LEU A 341 12.72 -14.21 -2.96
C LEU A 341 11.25 -14.67 -2.89
N PRO A 342 10.84 -15.32 -1.77
CA PRO A 342 9.45 -15.73 -1.58
C PRO A 342 8.53 -14.51 -1.42
N SER A 343 7.40 -14.49 -2.15
CA SER A 343 6.32 -13.50 -1.99
C SER A 343 4.94 -14.15 -2.12
N ARG A 344 3.91 -13.55 -1.50
CA ARG A 344 2.51 -14.01 -1.61
C ARG A 344 1.99 -14.11 -3.05
N SER A 345 2.54 -13.34 -3.99
CA SER A 345 2.15 -13.41 -5.41
C SER A 345 2.89 -14.48 -6.23
N TRP A 346 3.98 -15.03 -5.70
CA TRP A 346 4.86 -15.99 -6.37
C TRP A 346 4.92 -17.33 -5.61
N ASP A 347 3.76 -17.83 -5.18
CA ASP A 347 3.68 -18.95 -4.24
C ASP A 347 3.63 -20.34 -4.89
N ARG A 348 4.34 -20.54 -6.01
CA ARG A 348 4.64 -21.87 -6.54
C ARG A 348 6.07 -21.89 -7.06
N GLU A 349 6.96 -22.54 -6.29
CA GLU A 349 8.35 -22.87 -6.67
C GLU A 349 9.34 -21.70 -6.78
N SER A 350 9.43 -20.83 -5.77
CA SER A 350 10.57 -19.90 -5.71
C SER A 350 11.88 -20.68 -5.48
N LEU A 351 12.90 -20.39 -6.28
CA LEU A 351 14.26 -20.97 -6.18
C LEU A 351 14.78 -20.91 -4.73
N TRP A 352 14.43 -19.83 -4.01
CA TRP A 352 14.73 -19.62 -2.60
C TRP A 352 14.40 -20.79 -1.67
N THR A 353 13.24 -21.43 -1.87
CA THR A 353 12.79 -22.54 -1.02
C THR A 353 13.64 -23.80 -1.18
N GLN A 354 14.39 -23.91 -2.28
CA GLN A 354 15.29 -25.02 -2.60
C GLN A 354 16.74 -24.74 -2.17
N LEU A 355 17.08 -23.49 -1.84
CA LEU A 355 18.43 -23.10 -1.40
C LEU A 355 18.68 -23.47 0.06
N GLY A 356 19.77 -24.19 0.31
CA GLY A 356 20.32 -24.42 1.65
C GLY A 356 21.04 -23.19 2.23
N PRO A 357 21.42 -23.19 3.53
CA PRO A 357 21.97 -22.02 4.21
C PRO A 357 23.20 -21.39 3.52
N ALA A 358 24.13 -22.21 3.02
CA ALA A 358 25.33 -21.71 2.34
C ALA A 358 25.02 -21.03 1.00
N ALA A 359 24.03 -21.53 0.26
CA ALA A 359 23.61 -20.93 -1.01
C ALA A 359 22.85 -19.61 -0.79
N ARG A 360 22.09 -19.50 0.30
CA ARG A 360 21.45 -18.24 0.70
C ARG A 360 22.48 -17.19 1.12
N GLU A 361 23.55 -17.59 1.81
CA GLU A 361 24.63 -16.66 2.13
C GLU A 361 25.40 -16.20 0.89
N ALA A 362 25.66 -17.12 -0.06
CA ALA A 362 26.25 -16.75 -1.35
C ALA A 362 25.35 -15.78 -2.13
N TRP A 363 24.03 -15.95 -2.10
CA TRP A 363 23.10 -15.00 -2.68
C TRP A 363 23.14 -13.62 -2.02
N ARG A 364 23.26 -13.56 -0.68
CA ARG A 364 23.38 -12.27 0.04
C ARG A 364 24.66 -11.55 -0.33
N GLN A 365 25.75 -12.30 -0.47
CA GLN A 365 27.03 -11.78 -0.92
C GLN A 365 26.94 -11.23 -2.35
N ASP A 366 26.31 -11.98 -3.26
CA ASP A 366 26.10 -11.57 -4.65
C ASP A 366 25.25 -10.29 -4.73
N LEU A 367 24.13 -10.23 -3.99
CA LEU A 367 23.30 -9.02 -3.90
C LEU A 367 24.08 -7.82 -3.34
N PHE A 368 24.92 -8.03 -2.33
CA PHE A 368 25.78 -6.98 -1.77
C PHE A 368 26.78 -6.47 -2.82
N GLU A 369 27.48 -7.36 -3.52
CA GLU A 369 28.46 -7.00 -4.55
C GLU A 369 27.82 -6.22 -5.69
N GLN A 370 26.60 -6.58 -6.11
CA GLN A 370 25.87 -5.86 -7.15
C GLN A 370 25.54 -4.40 -6.80
N VAL A 371 25.34 -4.07 -5.52
CA VAL A 371 24.90 -2.72 -5.09
C VAL A 371 26.00 -1.90 -4.43
N ASN A 372 27.06 -2.52 -3.93
CA ASN A 372 28.12 -1.85 -3.18
C ASN A 372 28.91 -0.82 -4.00
N GLU A 373 29.00 -0.97 -5.31
CA GLU A 373 29.72 -0.04 -6.19
C GLU A 373 28.91 1.21 -6.57
N ASP A 374 27.58 1.21 -6.35
CA ASP A 374 26.69 2.30 -6.72
C ASP A 374 25.90 2.80 -5.49
N PRO A 375 26.31 3.94 -4.90
CA PRO A 375 25.68 4.43 -3.68
C PRO A 375 24.20 4.83 -3.88
N GLU A 376 23.80 5.22 -5.09
CA GLU A 376 22.39 5.53 -5.40
C GLU A 376 21.56 4.25 -5.43
N LEU A 377 22.10 3.17 -6.01
CA LEU A 377 21.47 1.86 -6.03
C LEU A 377 21.36 1.24 -4.64
N ALA A 378 22.41 1.37 -3.81
CA ALA A 378 22.41 0.90 -2.43
C ALA A 378 21.36 1.64 -1.56
N GLN A 379 21.29 2.98 -1.67
CA GLN A 379 20.26 3.77 -0.99
C GLN A 379 18.86 3.44 -1.54
N GLY A 380 18.74 3.25 -2.85
CA GLY A 380 17.51 2.82 -3.51
C GLY A 380 17.01 1.46 -3.01
N LEU A 381 17.90 0.47 -2.89
CA LEU A 381 17.60 -0.85 -2.33
C LEU A 381 17.14 -0.73 -0.86
N LEU A 382 17.80 0.10 -0.05
CA LEU A 382 17.44 0.30 1.35
C LEU A 382 16.02 0.87 1.50
N ASN A 383 15.70 1.92 0.74
CA ASN A 383 14.36 2.52 0.74
C ASN A 383 13.30 1.54 0.22
N PHE A 384 13.60 0.88 -0.91
CA PHE A 384 12.71 -0.12 -1.50
C PHE A 384 12.43 -1.28 -0.52
N ALA A 385 13.46 -1.87 0.05
CA ALA A 385 13.34 -3.04 0.92
C ALA A 385 12.52 -2.72 2.17
N CYS A 386 12.79 -1.57 2.80
CA CYS A 386 12.05 -1.14 3.97
C CYS A 386 10.56 -0.91 3.66
N LEU A 387 10.22 -0.44 2.46
CA LEU A 387 8.85 -0.09 2.12
C LEU A 387 8.03 -1.23 1.49
N TRP A 388 8.63 -2.06 0.64
CA TRP A 388 7.91 -2.96 -0.28
C TRP A 388 8.06 -4.45 0.02
N LEU A 389 9.18 -4.86 0.62
CA LEU A 389 9.39 -6.29 0.86
C LEU A 389 8.48 -6.80 1.97
N GLU A 390 7.84 -7.94 1.73
CA GLU A 390 7.11 -8.67 2.78
C GLU A 390 8.08 -9.14 3.87
N GLN A 391 7.59 -9.45 5.08
CA GLN A 391 8.48 -9.75 6.21
C GLN A 391 9.46 -10.91 5.95
N THR A 392 9.02 -11.94 5.22
CA THR A 392 9.85 -13.10 4.86
C THR A 392 10.98 -12.73 3.89
N ALA A 393 10.69 -11.91 2.88
CA ALA A 393 11.68 -11.42 1.93
C ALA A 393 12.61 -10.37 2.57
N PHE A 394 12.05 -9.50 3.43
CA PHE A 394 12.80 -8.47 4.15
C PHE A 394 13.86 -9.10 5.08
N ALA A 395 13.52 -10.14 5.83
CA ALA A 395 14.46 -10.83 6.72
C ALA A 395 15.69 -11.41 6.00
N GLU A 396 15.55 -11.76 4.71
CA GLU A 396 16.65 -12.29 3.91
C GLU A 396 17.56 -11.18 3.35
N VAL A 397 17.01 -10.00 3.08
CA VAL A 397 17.71 -8.80 2.60
C VAL A 397 18.30 -7.98 3.74
N GLU A 398 17.74 -8.07 4.95
CA GLU A 398 18.15 -7.31 6.14
C GLU A 398 19.67 -7.41 6.44
N PRO A 399 20.33 -8.58 6.40
CA PRO A 399 21.79 -8.67 6.59
C PRO A 399 22.59 -7.91 5.53
N VAL A 400 22.10 -7.86 4.28
CA VAL A 400 22.72 -7.09 3.20
C VAL A 400 22.60 -5.60 3.48
N LEU A 401 21.43 -5.12 3.92
CA LEU A 401 21.23 -3.72 4.29
C LEU A 401 22.14 -3.29 5.46
N LEU A 402 22.29 -4.14 6.47
CA LEU A 402 23.18 -3.87 7.62
C LEU A 402 24.64 -3.73 7.19
N ARG A 403 25.09 -4.56 6.23
CA ARG A 403 26.42 -4.46 5.64
C ARG A 403 26.59 -3.20 4.80
N LEU A 404 25.58 -2.79 4.03
CA LEU A 404 25.63 -1.51 3.30
C LEU A 404 25.73 -0.32 4.25
N MET A 405 25.09 -0.40 5.40
CA MET A 405 25.18 0.61 6.46
C MET A 405 26.52 0.60 7.20
N ASP A 406 27.49 -0.26 6.84
CA ASP A 406 28.89 -0.09 7.24
C ASP A 406 29.48 1.21 6.65
N ASP A 407 28.94 1.68 5.53
CA ASP A 407 29.21 3.00 4.97
C ASP A 407 28.39 4.08 5.69
N GLU A 408 29.07 5.12 6.15
CA GLU A 408 28.49 6.26 6.88
C GLU A 408 27.46 7.04 6.05
N GLU A 409 27.59 7.10 4.72
CA GLU A 409 26.61 7.75 3.85
C GLU A 409 25.29 6.99 3.81
N HIS A 410 25.36 5.66 3.76
CA HIS A 410 24.19 4.77 3.80
C HIS A 410 23.54 4.77 5.18
N LEU A 411 24.33 4.81 6.25
CA LEU A 411 23.85 4.99 7.62
C LEU A 411 23.12 6.33 7.79
N ALA A 412 23.71 7.42 7.30
CA ALA A 412 23.10 8.75 7.33
C ALA A 412 21.81 8.81 6.51
N PHE A 413 21.76 8.14 5.35
CA PHE A 413 20.54 8.00 4.55
C PHE A 413 19.45 7.24 5.30
N ALA A 414 19.76 6.09 5.90
CA ALA A 414 18.81 5.33 6.72
C ALA A 414 18.26 6.16 7.90
N ASN A 415 19.10 6.99 8.53
CA ASN A 415 18.68 7.91 9.58
C ASN A 415 17.71 8.99 9.07
N ARG A 416 17.89 9.50 7.84
CA ARG A 416 16.92 10.43 7.22
C ARG A 416 15.55 9.78 7.01
N LEU A 417 15.51 8.50 6.63
CA LEU A 417 14.25 7.77 6.42
C LEU A 417 13.45 7.52 7.71
N VAL A 418 14.08 7.62 8.89
CA VAL A 418 13.39 7.54 10.19
C VAL A 418 12.44 8.72 10.41
N SER A 419 12.76 9.87 9.83
CA SER A 419 12.00 11.10 9.95
C SER A 419 10.82 11.19 8.97
N THR A 420 10.60 10.17 8.13
CA THR A 420 9.48 10.13 7.18
C THR A 420 8.16 9.72 7.86
N ASP A 421 7.04 10.22 7.36
CA ASP A 421 5.69 9.97 7.92
C ASP A 421 5.15 8.54 7.67
N VAL A 422 5.85 7.74 6.87
CA VAL A 422 5.46 6.36 6.55
C VAL A 422 5.89 5.41 7.67
N ARG A 423 4.94 4.99 8.51
CA ARG A 423 5.20 4.21 9.73
C ARG A 423 6.00 2.92 9.50
N GLN A 424 5.73 2.18 8.41
CA GLN A 424 6.45 0.94 8.11
C GLN A 424 7.93 1.19 7.80
N LEU A 425 8.21 2.17 6.92
CA LEU A 425 9.56 2.62 6.58
C LEU A 425 10.29 3.08 7.84
N GLN A 426 9.66 3.94 8.64
CA GLN A 426 10.20 4.43 9.90
C GLN A 426 10.57 3.29 10.85
N LEU A 427 9.69 2.31 11.07
CA LEU A 427 9.93 1.21 12.00
C LEU A 427 11.05 0.28 11.53
N ARG A 428 11.10 -0.03 10.23
CA ARG A 428 12.16 -0.88 9.66
C ARG A 428 13.52 -0.18 9.66
N CYS A 429 13.59 1.10 9.29
CA CYS A 429 14.84 1.86 9.40
C CYS A 429 15.27 2.03 10.86
N LYS A 430 14.35 2.26 11.81
CA LYS A 430 14.67 2.25 13.25
C LYS A 430 15.22 0.89 13.72
N GLY A 431 14.65 -0.21 13.21
CA GLY A 431 15.15 -1.56 13.47
C GLY A 431 16.59 -1.73 12.99
N LEU A 432 16.85 -1.42 11.71
CA LEU A 432 18.18 -1.50 11.11
C LEU A 432 19.21 -0.64 11.86
N LEU A 433 18.86 0.61 12.22
CA LEU A 433 19.75 1.49 12.97
C LEU A 433 20.06 0.94 14.37
N ARG A 434 19.06 0.39 15.07
CA ARG A 434 19.27 -0.23 16.39
C ARG A 434 20.15 -1.47 16.30
N SER A 435 19.95 -2.29 15.26
CA SER A 435 20.78 -3.46 14.98
C SER A 435 22.22 -3.06 14.62
N LYS A 436 22.40 -1.96 13.87
CA LYS A 436 23.72 -1.45 13.45
C LYS A 436 24.48 -0.75 14.58
N GLN A 437 23.78 0.00 15.42
CA GLN A 437 24.33 0.69 16.60
C GLN A 437 24.56 -0.25 17.80
N GLY A 438 24.60 -1.57 17.56
CA GLY A 438 24.55 -2.63 18.56
C GLY A 438 25.05 -2.23 19.94
N ALA A 439 24.22 -2.41 20.96
CA ALA A 439 24.69 -2.60 22.33
C ALA A 439 25.63 -1.51 22.93
N LEU A 440 25.60 -0.26 22.47
CA LEU A 440 26.27 0.85 23.16
C LEU A 440 25.37 1.45 24.25
N ASP A 441 25.24 0.72 25.35
CA ASP A 441 25.22 1.22 26.74
C ASP A 441 24.75 0.10 27.71
N LEU A 442 25.52 -0.99 27.85
CA LEU A 442 25.42 -1.88 29.02
C LEU A 442 26.78 -2.44 29.50
N GLU A 443 27.91 -1.90 29.03
CA GLU A 443 29.22 -2.21 29.61
C GLU A 443 29.72 -1.04 30.47
N GLY A 444 29.46 -1.12 31.77
CA GLY A 444 30.40 -0.57 32.75
C GLY A 444 31.66 -1.44 32.76
N PRO A 445 32.85 -0.88 33.08
CA PRO A 445 34.11 -1.57 32.88
C PRO A 445 34.28 -2.69 33.92
N VAL A 446 34.05 -3.94 33.54
CA VAL A 446 34.49 -5.10 34.31
C VAL A 446 34.97 -6.19 33.36
N GLY A 447 36.30 -6.34 33.32
CA GLY A 447 36.99 -7.63 33.14
C GLY A 447 36.96 -8.25 31.74
N ARG A 448 38.08 -8.10 31.02
CA ARG A 448 38.50 -8.96 29.90
C ARG A 448 38.17 -10.45 30.17
N GLY A 449 37.35 -11.03 29.30
CA GLY A 449 37.26 -12.47 29.07
C GLY A 449 36.96 -12.69 27.59
N GLU A 450 37.90 -13.27 26.87
CA GLU A 450 37.83 -13.52 25.43
C GLU A 450 36.72 -14.52 25.06
N GLY A 451 36.04 -14.26 23.94
CA GLY A 451 35.24 -15.24 23.21
C GLY A 451 33.73 -15.14 23.41
N VAL A 452 33.09 -14.12 22.86
CA VAL A 452 31.63 -14.09 22.73
C VAL A 452 31.26 -14.07 21.25
N THR A 453 30.80 -15.21 20.77
CA THR A 453 30.08 -15.34 19.49
C THR A 453 28.77 -14.58 19.64
N GLU A 454 28.67 -13.40 19.03
CA GLU A 454 27.43 -12.61 19.03
C GLU A 454 26.33 -13.37 18.28
N LEU A 455 25.30 -13.79 19.02
CA LEU A 455 24.05 -14.32 18.45
C LEU A 455 23.17 -13.13 18.02
N PRO A 456 22.42 -13.25 16.90
CA PRO A 456 21.55 -12.19 16.41
C PRO A 456 20.46 -11.86 17.43
N SER A 457 20.16 -10.57 17.61
CA SER A 457 19.10 -10.10 18.50
C SER A 457 17.73 -10.47 17.93
N VAL A 458 17.26 -11.67 18.28
CA VAL A 458 15.86 -12.05 18.06
C VAL A 458 15.01 -11.16 18.98
N GLY A 459 13.90 -10.62 18.46
CA GLY A 459 12.92 -9.92 19.29
C GLY A 459 12.45 -10.80 20.46
N ALA A 460 11.81 -10.19 21.47
CA ALA A 460 11.27 -10.93 22.61
C ALA A 460 10.43 -12.13 22.13
N GLN A 461 10.76 -13.31 22.63
CA GLN A 461 10.14 -14.58 22.25
C GLN A 461 9.06 -15.02 23.25
N THR A 462 8.95 -14.34 24.39
CA THR A 462 7.97 -14.65 25.44
C THR A 462 6.99 -13.49 25.65
N TRP A 463 5.94 -13.74 26.42
CA TRP A 463 4.95 -12.72 26.81
C TRP A 463 5.55 -11.60 27.67
N LEU A 464 6.78 -11.75 28.19
CA LEU A 464 7.52 -10.68 28.86
C LEU A 464 7.73 -9.47 27.93
N SER A 465 7.78 -9.71 26.61
CA SER A 465 7.83 -8.67 25.57
C SER A 465 9.03 -7.73 25.66
N ASP A 466 10.10 -8.15 26.35
CA ASP A 466 11.35 -7.40 26.49
C ASP A 466 12.55 -8.35 26.26
N PRO A 467 13.26 -8.22 25.12
CA PRO A 467 14.36 -9.11 24.79
C PRO A 467 15.56 -8.95 25.73
N SER A 468 15.73 -7.79 26.36
CA SER A 468 16.81 -7.58 27.32
C SER A 468 16.55 -8.36 28.61
N VAL A 469 15.30 -8.37 29.09
CA VAL A 469 14.90 -9.18 30.25
C VAL A 469 15.08 -10.67 29.96
N GLU A 470 14.60 -11.12 28.81
CA GLU A 470 14.75 -12.51 28.37
C GLU A 470 16.22 -12.91 28.25
N GLN A 471 17.07 -12.05 27.68
CA GLN A 471 18.49 -12.30 27.53
C GLN A 471 19.22 -12.39 28.87
N VAL A 472 18.86 -11.58 29.86
CA VAL A 472 19.42 -11.65 31.22
C VAL A 472 19.05 -12.97 31.88
N ILE A 473 17.77 -13.38 31.79
CA ILE A 473 17.31 -14.67 32.32
C ILE A 473 18.04 -15.82 31.63
N TYR A 474 18.09 -15.80 30.29
CA TYR A 474 18.75 -16.82 29.49
C TYR A 474 20.23 -16.98 29.87
N ARG A 475 20.99 -15.88 29.89
CA ARG A 475 22.43 -15.92 30.23
C ARG A 475 22.69 -16.48 31.62
N ALA A 476 21.91 -16.08 32.61
CA ALA A 476 22.06 -16.56 33.97
C ALA A 476 21.83 -18.09 34.05
N LEU A 477 20.83 -18.60 33.34
CA LEU A 477 20.53 -20.03 33.29
C LEU A 477 21.57 -20.82 32.47
N SER A 478 22.03 -20.29 31.33
CA SER A 478 23.08 -20.93 30.53
C SER A 478 24.41 -21.04 31.28
N GLN A 479 24.74 -20.05 32.12
CA GLN A 479 25.93 -20.11 32.99
C GLN A 479 25.84 -21.25 34.01
N ILE A 480 24.66 -21.46 34.61
CA ILE A 480 24.43 -22.61 35.50
C ILE A 480 24.55 -23.93 34.76
N GLU A 481 24.00 -24.04 33.55
CA GLU A 481 24.15 -25.26 32.75
C GLU A 481 25.62 -25.58 32.51
N GLU A 482 26.41 -24.56 32.15
CA GLU A 482 27.83 -24.73 31.92
C GLU A 482 28.59 -25.13 33.20
N GLU A 483 28.28 -24.50 34.33
CA GLU A 483 28.83 -24.87 35.64
C GLU A 483 28.47 -26.31 36.02
N PHE A 484 27.19 -26.66 35.94
CA PHE A 484 26.69 -27.98 36.27
C PHE A 484 27.32 -29.06 35.38
N CYS A 485 27.39 -28.85 34.06
CA CYS A 485 28.00 -29.81 33.13
C CYS A 485 29.50 -30.00 33.37
N ARG A 486 30.21 -28.96 33.83
CA ARG A 486 31.62 -29.06 34.23
C ARG A 486 31.77 -29.89 35.51
N GLU A 487 31.01 -29.58 36.55
CA GLU A 487 31.01 -30.30 37.83
C GLU A 487 30.59 -31.78 37.68
N TYR A 488 29.65 -32.06 36.78
CA TYR A 488 29.07 -33.40 36.59
C TYR A 488 30.11 -34.47 36.25
N SER A 489 31.22 -34.10 35.61
CA SER A 489 32.29 -35.07 35.30
C SER A 489 32.97 -35.63 36.55
N GLU A 490 32.98 -34.88 37.65
CA GLU A 490 33.57 -35.28 38.93
C GLU A 490 32.54 -35.94 39.85
N THR A 491 31.27 -35.57 39.70
CA THR A 491 30.18 -35.96 40.62
C THR A 491 29.23 -37.02 40.06
N TRP A 492 29.36 -37.49 38.81
CA TRP A 492 28.42 -38.43 38.15
C TRP A 492 28.06 -39.71 38.94
N GLY A 493 28.93 -40.10 39.88
CA GLY A 493 28.73 -41.24 40.78
C GLY A 493 27.60 -41.03 41.78
N GLU A 494 27.24 -39.79 42.10
CA GLU A 494 26.13 -39.43 42.99
C GLU A 494 24.77 -39.81 42.42
N ASP A 495 23.76 -39.94 43.27
CA ASP A 495 22.41 -40.32 42.84
C ASP A 495 21.73 -39.21 42.01
N GLU A 496 20.80 -39.61 41.14
CA GLU A 496 20.02 -38.69 40.29
C GLU A 496 19.34 -37.58 41.13
N GLU A 497 18.96 -37.92 42.36
CA GLU A 497 18.34 -37.00 43.33
C GLU A 497 19.29 -35.90 43.79
N ALA A 498 20.56 -36.24 44.10
CA ALA A 498 21.55 -35.26 44.53
C ALA A 498 21.85 -34.25 43.43
N HIS A 499 22.00 -34.74 42.19
CA HIS A 499 22.17 -33.89 41.00
C HIS A 499 20.96 -32.99 40.75
N THR A 500 19.75 -33.52 40.91
CA THR A 500 18.51 -32.75 40.74
C THR A 500 18.43 -31.63 41.78
N ALA A 501 18.68 -31.94 43.06
CA ALA A 501 18.69 -30.94 44.13
C ALA A 501 19.76 -29.86 43.91
N ARG A 502 20.96 -30.24 43.45
CA ARG A 502 22.05 -29.30 43.11
C ARG A 502 21.64 -28.35 41.99
N LEU A 503 21.11 -28.88 40.87
CA LEU A 503 20.65 -28.06 39.75
C LEU A 503 19.56 -27.07 40.20
N LEU A 504 18.55 -27.54 40.94
CA LEU A 504 17.46 -26.69 41.41
C LEU A 504 17.94 -25.60 42.38
N THR A 505 18.96 -25.87 43.19
CA THR A 505 19.58 -24.88 44.08
C THR A 505 20.28 -23.80 43.26
N LEU A 506 21.10 -24.19 42.27
CA LEU A 506 21.76 -23.25 41.37
C LEU A 506 20.73 -22.38 40.62
N THR A 507 19.68 -22.99 40.07
CA THR A 507 18.58 -22.27 39.40
C THR A 507 17.91 -21.25 40.33
N MET A 508 17.64 -21.62 41.58
CA MET A 508 17.03 -20.71 42.56
C MET A 508 17.93 -19.50 42.84
N GLU A 509 19.23 -19.71 43.01
CA GLU A 509 20.21 -18.65 43.24
C GLU A 509 20.34 -17.72 42.04
N ALA A 510 20.44 -18.25 40.82
CA ALA A 510 20.57 -17.44 39.62
C ALA A 510 19.31 -16.61 39.35
N ILE A 511 18.11 -17.19 39.48
CA ILE A 511 16.88 -16.42 39.30
C ILE A 511 16.72 -15.37 40.41
N GLY A 512 17.16 -15.66 41.64
CA GLY A 512 17.26 -14.67 42.70
C GLY A 512 18.17 -13.49 42.33
N ASN A 513 19.33 -13.76 41.75
CA ASN A 513 20.27 -12.74 41.27
C ASN A 513 19.68 -11.94 40.10
N VAL A 514 19.04 -12.59 39.13
CA VAL A 514 18.35 -11.92 38.02
C VAL A 514 17.26 -10.99 38.55
N SER A 515 16.44 -11.45 39.49
CA SER A 515 15.38 -10.64 40.11
C SER A 515 15.94 -9.41 40.83
N ASN A 516 17.08 -9.56 41.52
CA ASN A 516 17.78 -8.44 42.14
C ASN A 516 18.36 -7.46 41.09
N GLN A 517 18.96 -7.96 40.01
CA GLN A 517 19.46 -7.14 38.91
C GLN A 517 18.33 -6.34 38.25
N LEU A 518 17.21 -6.99 37.91
CA LEU A 518 16.03 -6.34 37.34
C LEU A 518 15.43 -5.31 38.29
N ARG A 519 15.41 -5.58 39.60
CA ARG A 519 14.98 -4.60 40.62
C ARG A 519 15.90 -3.37 40.63
N GLN A 520 17.22 -3.56 40.59
CA GLN A 520 18.18 -2.44 40.54
C GLN A 520 18.06 -1.63 39.24
N LEU A 521 17.85 -2.31 38.12
CA LEU A 521 17.58 -1.66 36.84
C LEU A 521 16.30 -0.84 36.90
N SER A 522 15.23 -1.38 37.47
CA SER A 522 13.97 -0.65 37.67
C SER A 522 14.14 0.65 38.46
N ILE A 523 14.98 0.63 39.52
CA ILE A 523 15.28 1.82 40.32
C ILE A 523 16.07 2.85 39.48
N THR A 524 17.01 2.39 38.67
CA THR A 524 17.97 3.24 37.96
C THR A 524 17.37 3.87 36.70
N THR A 525 16.65 3.10 35.89
CA THR A 525 16.11 3.54 34.59
C THR A 525 14.67 4.04 34.67
N ARG A 526 14.03 3.94 35.86
CA ARG A 526 12.58 4.07 36.04
C ARG A 526 11.76 3.13 35.15
N GLY A 527 12.39 2.09 34.60
CA GLY A 527 11.75 1.02 33.85
C GLY A 527 10.97 0.08 34.76
N ARG A 528 9.89 -0.53 34.25
CA ARG A 528 9.06 -1.47 35.00
C ARG A 528 9.40 -2.89 34.58
N TYR A 529 10.27 -3.55 35.33
CA TYR A 529 10.67 -4.93 35.06
C TYR A 529 9.91 -5.91 35.97
N PRO A 530 9.63 -7.14 35.51
CA PRO A 530 9.00 -8.16 36.33
C PRO A 530 9.94 -8.60 37.45
N SER A 531 9.37 -9.04 38.57
CA SER A 531 10.13 -9.75 39.60
C SER A 531 9.90 -11.24 39.48
N LEU A 532 10.98 -12.02 39.42
CA LEU A 532 10.93 -13.47 39.37
C LEU A 532 11.28 -14.05 40.75
N THR A 533 10.60 -15.11 41.16
CA THR A 533 10.92 -15.87 42.37
C THR A 533 10.79 -17.36 42.06
N VAL A 534 11.80 -18.12 42.43
CA VAL A 534 11.76 -19.59 42.36
C VAL A 534 11.88 -20.13 43.78
N LYS A 535 10.97 -21.03 44.17
CA LYS A 535 11.03 -21.72 45.46
C LYS A 535 10.98 -23.21 45.23
N VAL A 536 11.85 -23.95 45.89
CA VAL A 536 11.88 -25.41 45.84
C VAL A 536 11.35 -25.95 47.16
N ARG A 537 10.33 -26.80 47.11
CA ARG A 537 9.87 -27.59 48.27
C ARG A 537 10.07 -29.07 48.01
N GLN A 538 10.53 -29.78 49.03
CA GLN A 538 10.53 -31.24 49.06
C GLN A 538 9.30 -31.72 49.84
N PRO A 539 8.41 -32.51 49.24
CA PRO A 539 7.27 -33.07 49.96
C PRO A 539 7.71 -34.03 51.06
N SER A 540 6.86 -34.19 52.06
CA SER A 540 7.09 -35.09 53.18
C SER A 540 6.85 -36.56 52.78
N LYS A 541 7.46 -37.52 53.49
CA LYS A 541 7.26 -38.97 53.26
C LYS A 541 5.80 -39.44 53.29
N ARG A 542 4.87 -38.67 53.87
CA ARG A 542 3.43 -38.98 53.87
C ARG A 542 2.75 -38.72 52.52
N GLU A 543 3.39 -37.96 51.65
CA GLU A 543 2.91 -37.55 50.31
C GLU A 543 3.54 -38.40 49.19
N GLU A 544 4.40 -39.36 49.54
CA GLU A 544 5.13 -40.26 48.64
C GLU A 544 4.42 -41.64 48.59
N GLY A 545 3.65 -41.96 47.52
CA GLY A 545 3.38 -43.39 47.22
C GLY A 545 2.02 -43.90 46.69
N ALA A 546 1.04 -43.10 46.24
CA ALA A 546 -0.24 -43.65 45.69
C ALA A 546 -0.49 -43.38 44.18
N ASN A 547 -1.49 -44.00 43.55
CA ASN A 547 -1.88 -43.70 42.16
C ASN A 547 -2.67 -42.37 42.09
N THR A 548 -2.50 -41.60 41.02
CA THR A 548 -3.30 -40.38 40.76
C THR A 548 -4.70 -40.72 40.22
N PRO A 549 -5.63 -39.76 40.07
CA PRO A 549 -6.92 -39.99 39.39
C PRO A 549 -6.80 -40.57 37.98
N ALA A 550 -5.66 -40.36 37.30
CA ALA A 550 -5.34 -40.97 36.00
C ALA A 550 -5.02 -42.48 36.08
N GLY A 551 -5.11 -43.10 37.27
CA GLY A 551 -4.92 -44.53 37.49
C GLY A 551 -3.47 -45.01 37.40
N ALA A 552 -2.51 -44.08 37.41
CA ALA A 552 -1.08 -44.35 37.27
C ALA A 552 -0.25 -43.56 38.30
N PRO A 553 0.98 -44.00 38.62
CA PRO A 553 1.91 -43.18 39.37
C PRO A 553 2.24 -41.87 38.63
N LEU A 554 2.42 -40.76 39.35
CA LEU A 554 2.81 -39.47 38.72
C LEU A 554 4.14 -39.56 37.98
N GLY A 555 5.05 -40.42 38.46
CA GLY A 555 6.21 -40.87 37.69
C GLY A 555 7.25 -39.80 37.35
N ALA A 556 7.16 -38.60 37.94
CA ALA A 556 8.06 -37.47 37.74
C ALA A 556 8.95 -37.21 38.97
N ASP A 557 10.17 -36.71 38.74
CA ASP A 557 11.09 -36.31 39.81
C ASP A 557 10.86 -34.85 40.23
N VAL A 558 10.50 -34.00 39.26
CA VAL A 558 10.27 -32.56 39.46
C VAL A 558 8.91 -32.15 38.89
N LEU A 559 8.19 -31.31 39.63
CA LEU A 559 7.02 -30.57 39.17
C LEU A 559 7.35 -29.09 39.14
N PHE A 560 7.25 -28.45 37.98
CA PHE A 560 7.30 -27.01 37.87
C PHE A 560 5.89 -26.44 37.91
N LEU A 561 5.66 -25.50 38.82
CA LEU A 561 4.41 -24.77 38.95
C LEU A 561 4.68 -23.32 38.56
N SER A 562 4.37 -22.96 37.32
CA SER A 562 4.51 -21.59 36.83
C SER A 562 3.27 -20.79 37.21
N ARG A 563 3.47 -19.65 37.88
CA ARG A 563 2.41 -18.71 38.27
C ARG A 563 2.73 -17.31 37.79
N ILE A 564 1.76 -16.70 37.12
CA ILE A 564 1.81 -15.27 36.79
C ILE A 564 0.94 -14.52 37.78
N VAL A 565 1.54 -13.56 38.48
CA VAL A 565 0.85 -12.74 39.47
C VAL A 565 0.74 -11.32 38.96
N GLU A 566 -0.47 -10.80 38.93
CA GLU A 566 -0.78 -9.42 38.53
C GLU A 566 -1.65 -8.78 39.61
N LYS A 567 -1.27 -7.59 40.08
CA LYS A 567 -1.97 -6.86 41.17
C LYS A 567 -2.17 -7.67 42.46
N GLY A 568 -1.31 -8.67 42.71
CA GLY A 568 -1.37 -9.53 43.89
C GLY A 568 -2.25 -10.77 43.74
N GLU A 569 -2.89 -10.96 42.58
CA GLU A 569 -3.69 -12.15 42.27
C GLU A 569 -2.96 -13.04 41.24
N THR A 570 -3.03 -14.36 41.42
CA THR A 570 -2.52 -15.32 40.44
C THR A 570 -3.50 -15.39 39.27
N VAL A 571 -3.09 -14.87 38.11
CA VAL A 571 -3.92 -14.82 36.90
C VAL A 571 -3.75 -16.04 36.00
N ILE A 572 -2.57 -16.68 36.04
CA ILE A 572 -2.26 -17.88 35.26
C ILE A 572 -1.50 -18.84 36.18
N GLN A 573 -1.86 -20.12 36.13
CA GLN A 573 -1.17 -21.19 36.82
C GLN A 573 -1.06 -22.42 35.91
N ARG A 574 0.17 -22.95 35.73
CA ARG A 574 0.44 -24.12 34.89
C ARG A 574 1.38 -25.09 35.57
N ALA A 575 1.13 -26.39 35.40
CA ALA A 575 1.95 -27.45 35.94
C ALA A 575 2.68 -28.22 34.83
N THR A 576 4.00 -28.37 34.96
CA THR A 576 4.84 -29.12 34.02
C THR A 576 5.58 -30.22 34.76
N LEU A 577 5.50 -31.46 34.25
CA LEU A 577 6.12 -32.63 34.86
C LEU A 577 7.48 -32.92 34.22
N MET A 578 8.49 -33.22 35.03
CA MET A 578 9.82 -33.53 34.54
C MET A 578 10.41 -34.77 35.22
N GLN A 579 10.89 -35.71 34.41
CA GLN A 579 11.68 -36.85 34.86
C GLN A 579 13.16 -36.58 34.60
N VAL A 580 14.01 -36.80 35.59
CA VAL A 580 15.45 -36.66 35.44
C VAL A 580 16.06 -38.03 35.15
N LYS A 581 17.04 -38.06 34.24
CA LYS A 581 17.86 -39.24 33.94
C LYS A 581 19.32 -38.87 33.81
N LYS A 582 20.19 -39.67 34.43
CA LYS A 582 21.63 -39.43 34.38
C LYS A 582 22.33 -40.29 33.34
N ARG A 583 23.27 -39.68 32.62
CA ARG A 583 24.19 -40.41 31.73
C ARG A 583 25.31 -41.00 32.57
N ARG A 584 25.40 -42.33 32.62
CA ARG A 584 26.39 -43.05 33.43
C ARG A 584 27.77 -43.08 32.77
N GLY A 585 28.82 -43.10 33.59
CA GLY A 585 30.17 -43.42 33.15
C GLY A 585 30.28 -44.84 32.59
N THR A 586 31.24 -45.09 31.71
CA THR A 586 31.61 -46.44 31.26
C THR A 586 32.40 -47.16 32.34
N ASP A 587 32.37 -48.50 32.36
CA ASP A 587 33.09 -49.31 33.35
C ASP A 587 34.61 -49.04 33.41
N SER A 588 35.18 -48.50 32.33
CA SER A 588 36.59 -48.08 32.26
C SER A 588 36.90 -46.75 32.96
N GLY A 589 35.90 -45.98 33.41
CA GLY A 589 36.03 -44.65 33.99
C GLY A 589 36.54 -43.55 33.02
N ARG A 590 36.85 -43.90 31.77
CA ARG A 590 37.45 -42.98 30.76
C ARG A 590 36.43 -42.32 29.83
N GLY A 591 35.13 -42.53 30.05
CA GLY A 591 34.09 -42.00 29.17
C GLY A 591 32.69 -42.23 29.72
N PHE A 592 31.68 -41.85 28.93
CA PHE A 592 30.27 -41.97 29.28
C PHE A 592 29.52 -42.86 28.31
N SER A 593 28.55 -43.63 28.82
CA SER A 593 27.73 -44.55 28.03
C SER A 593 27.13 -43.86 26.80
N SER A 594 27.09 -44.56 25.67
CA SER A 594 26.41 -44.10 24.45
C SER A 594 24.89 -44.22 24.54
N ARG A 595 24.36 -44.85 25.60
CA ARG A 595 22.93 -45.04 25.85
C ARG A 595 22.56 -44.54 27.25
N VAL A 596 21.34 -44.01 27.38
CA VAL A 596 20.72 -43.65 28.67
C VAL A 596 19.57 -44.60 28.95
N GLY A 597 19.50 -45.13 30.18
CA GLY A 597 18.44 -46.05 30.58
C GLY A 597 17.11 -45.32 30.76
N ILE A 598 16.05 -45.86 30.15
CA ILE A 598 14.69 -45.32 30.22
C ILE A 598 13.75 -46.43 30.70
N ASN A 599 12.96 -46.13 31.74
CA ASN A 599 11.84 -46.97 32.14
C ASN A 599 10.61 -46.59 31.31
N LEU A 600 10.31 -47.39 30.28
CA LEU A 600 9.20 -47.11 29.36
C LEU A 600 7.86 -47.02 30.10
N LYS A 601 7.64 -47.85 31.13
CA LYS A 601 6.41 -47.82 31.93
C LYS A 601 6.29 -46.51 32.70
N GLN A 602 7.36 -46.03 33.31
CA GLN A 602 7.39 -44.71 33.96
C GLN A 602 7.11 -43.57 32.96
N CYS A 603 7.64 -43.66 31.74
CA CYS A 603 7.39 -42.71 30.68
C CYS A 603 5.93 -42.72 30.19
N GLU A 604 5.32 -43.90 30.09
CA GLU A 604 3.88 -44.03 29.79
C GLU A 604 3.03 -43.51 30.95
N ASP A 605 3.43 -43.74 32.19
CA ASP A 605 2.71 -43.32 33.38
C ASP A 605 2.72 -41.79 33.53
N ILE A 606 3.85 -41.08 33.32
CA ILE A 606 3.91 -39.61 33.35
C ILE A 606 3.11 -38.98 32.18
N LEU A 607 3.12 -39.62 31.00
CA LEU A 607 2.36 -39.16 29.82
C LEU A 607 0.85 -39.37 29.94
N LYS A 608 0.38 -40.28 30.81
CA LYS A 608 -1.03 -40.40 31.18
C LYS A 608 -1.49 -39.25 32.08
N GLN A 609 -0.57 -38.60 32.78
CA GLN A 609 -0.88 -37.48 33.66
C GLN A 609 -0.99 -36.20 32.86
N SER A 610 0.03 -35.89 32.06
CA SER A 610 0.03 -34.70 31.21
C SER A 610 0.80 -34.93 29.92
N GLU A 611 0.32 -34.29 28.85
CA GLU A 611 1.06 -34.21 27.60
C GLU A 611 2.28 -33.29 27.71
N HIS A 612 2.29 -32.35 28.68
CA HIS A 612 3.39 -31.46 29.03
C HIS A 612 4.37 -32.12 30.02
N ALA A 613 4.74 -33.37 29.73
CA ALA A 613 5.77 -34.09 30.46
C ALA A 613 7.09 -34.07 29.69
N TYR A 614 8.20 -33.87 30.40
CA TYR A 614 9.54 -33.73 29.83
C TYR A 614 10.55 -34.63 30.53
N TYR A 615 11.68 -34.86 29.87
CA TYR A 615 12.85 -35.52 30.42
C TYR A 615 14.03 -34.56 30.42
N LEU A 616 14.73 -34.49 31.53
CA LEU A 616 16.00 -33.79 31.68
C LEU A 616 17.14 -34.81 31.79
N PHE A 617 18.15 -34.67 30.96
CA PHE A 617 19.30 -35.56 30.93
C PHE A 617 20.53 -34.88 31.53
N ALA A 618 20.96 -35.37 32.69
CA ALA A 618 22.22 -34.95 33.31
C ALA A 618 23.41 -35.59 32.56
N THR A 619 24.29 -34.75 32.03
CA THR A 619 25.37 -35.14 31.10
C THR A 619 26.62 -34.30 31.39
N PRO A 620 27.83 -34.86 31.19
CA PRO A 620 29.06 -34.09 31.28
C PRO A 620 29.14 -33.03 30.17
N ALA A 621 30.07 -32.08 30.35
CA ALA A 621 30.48 -31.16 29.30
C ALA A 621 30.87 -31.91 28.01
N SER A 622 30.09 -31.69 26.95
CA SER A 622 30.45 -32.02 25.57
C SER A 622 30.94 -30.74 24.88
N PRO A 623 31.31 -30.71 23.58
CA PRO A 623 31.74 -29.47 22.91
C PRO A 623 30.79 -28.28 23.12
N ARG A 624 29.51 -28.55 23.44
CA ARG A 624 28.60 -27.59 24.06
C ARG A 624 28.18 -28.10 25.46
N PRO A 625 28.43 -27.34 26.54
CA PRO A 625 28.11 -27.73 27.91
C PRO A 625 26.66 -27.35 28.25
N VAL A 626 25.71 -28.09 27.69
CA VAL A 626 24.26 -27.87 27.90
C VAL A 626 23.60 -29.13 28.43
N LEU A 627 22.60 -28.95 29.29
CA LEU A 627 21.71 -30.02 29.72
C LEU A 627 20.68 -30.28 28.63
N TRP A 628 20.27 -31.53 28.45
CA TRP A 628 19.35 -31.87 27.38
C TRP A 628 17.94 -32.02 27.93
N VAL A 629 17.00 -31.24 27.42
CA VAL A 629 15.58 -31.36 27.74
C VAL A 629 14.79 -31.79 26.51
N ALA A 630 14.01 -32.87 26.65
CA ALA A 630 13.20 -33.43 25.57
C ALA A 630 11.77 -33.73 26.05
N PRO A 631 10.73 -33.57 25.20
CA PRO A 631 9.39 -34.03 25.52
C PRO A 631 9.36 -35.53 25.80
N ALA A 632 8.62 -35.97 26.83
CA ALA A 632 8.49 -37.37 27.20
C ALA A 632 7.91 -38.22 26.04
N ARG A 633 7.03 -37.65 25.21
CA ARG A 633 6.52 -38.29 23.99
C ARG A 633 7.64 -38.63 23.01
N LEU A 634 8.58 -37.72 22.81
CA LEU A 634 9.73 -37.93 21.94
C LEU A 634 10.62 -39.05 22.52
N VAL A 635 10.92 -38.99 23.83
CA VAL A 635 11.72 -40.02 24.50
C VAL A 635 11.05 -41.40 24.41
N ARG A 636 9.73 -41.49 24.61
CA ARG A 636 8.96 -42.73 24.42
C ARG A 636 9.11 -43.27 23.00
N ASN A 637 8.88 -42.43 21.99
CA ASN A 637 8.97 -42.83 20.59
C ASN A 637 10.38 -43.28 20.22
N LEU A 638 11.42 -42.56 20.66
CA LEU A 638 12.82 -42.95 20.47
C LEU A 638 13.12 -44.29 21.17
N THR A 639 12.60 -44.51 22.37
CA THR A 639 12.79 -45.78 23.11
C THR A 639 12.14 -46.96 22.39
N GLN A 640 11.02 -46.74 21.71
CA GLN A 640 10.28 -47.77 20.96
C GLN A 640 10.88 -48.06 19.58
N LEU A 641 11.44 -47.05 18.91
CA LEU A 641 12.10 -47.19 17.60
C LEU A 641 13.38 -48.04 17.67
N HIS A 642 14.09 -47.99 18.80
CA HIS A 642 15.27 -48.81 19.02
C HIS A 642 14.89 -50.10 19.73
N THR A 643 15.25 -51.26 19.17
CA THR A 643 14.95 -52.62 19.64
C THR A 643 15.27 -52.94 21.12
N SER A 644 15.89 -52.03 21.88
CA SER A 644 16.29 -52.22 23.27
C SER A 644 15.17 -52.08 24.31
N LYS A 645 14.02 -51.45 23.99
CA LYS A 645 12.85 -51.17 24.88
C LYS A 645 13.14 -50.53 26.26
N THR A 646 14.40 -50.25 26.60
CA THR A 646 14.87 -49.92 27.95
C THR A 646 15.94 -48.83 27.95
N SER A 647 16.31 -48.31 26.78
CA SER A 647 17.32 -47.26 26.66
C SER A 647 17.19 -46.47 25.36
N VAL A 648 17.71 -45.24 25.36
CA VAL A 648 17.78 -44.33 24.21
C VAL A 648 19.23 -44.01 23.87
N SER A 649 19.49 -43.71 22.60
CA SER A 649 20.80 -43.24 22.14
C SER A 649 21.08 -41.83 22.67
N ALA A 650 22.20 -41.64 23.35
CA ALA A 650 22.58 -40.34 23.91
C ALA A 650 22.79 -39.28 22.81
N LEU A 651 23.33 -39.69 21.65
CA LEU A 651 23.53 -38.78 20.51
C LEU A 651 22.21 -38.27 19.95
N GLN A 652 21.23 -39.16 19.77
CA GLN A 652 19.93 -38.77 19.24
C GLN A 652 19.14 -37.90 20.21
N VAL A 653 19.21 -38.20 21.51
CA VAL A 653 18.59 -37.35 22.53
C VAL A 653 19.24 -35.97 22.52
N ARG A 654 20.58 -35.89 22.53
CA ARG A 654 21.30 -34.61 22.43
C ARG A 654 20.84 -33.79 21.23
N ASP A 655 20.77 -34.39 20.05
CA ASP A 655 20.47 -33.68 18.80
C ASP A 655 19.00 -33.28 18.68
N ALA A 656 18.10 -33.93 19.43
CA ALA A 656 16.66 -33.68 19.41
C ALA A 656 16.14 -32.94 20.66
N SER A 657 17.03 -32.46 21.53
CA SER A 657 16.70 -31.75 22.76
C SER A 657 17.00 -30.25 22.65
N CYS A 658 16.29 -29.43 23.44
CA CYS A 658 16.70 -28.06 23.72
C CYS A 658 17.59 -28.00 24.97
N SER A 659 18.19 -26.83 25.23
CA SER A 659 18.93 -26.57 26.46
C SER A 659 17.97 -26.41 27.65
N TYR A 660 18.46 -26.59 28.88
CA TYR A 660 17.67 -26.30 30.08
C TYR A 660 17.35 -24.82 30.20
N ALA A 661 18.25 -23.91 29.78
CA ALA A 661 17.96 -22.47 29.72
C ALA A 661 16.82 -22.15 28.75
N ASP A 662 16.83 -22.74 27.54
CA ASP A 662 15.75 -22.56 26.56
C ASP A 662 14.42 -23.10 27.08
N PHE A 663 14.43 -24.30 27.67
CA PHE A 663 13.25 -24.89 28.28
C PHE A 663 12.69 -24.01 29.41
N PHE A 664 13.54 -23.57 30.33
CA PHE A 664 13.09 -22.81 31.49
C PHE A 664 12.56 -21.42 31.09
N LEU A 665 13.21 -20.74 30.13
CA LEU A 665 12.77 -19.44 29.66
C LEU A 665 11.50 -19.53 28.80
N HIS A 666 11.48 -20.36 27.75
CA HIS A 666 10.39 -20.34 26.77
C HIS A 666 9.22 -21.22 27.22
N GLU A 667 9.49 -22.44 27.70
CA GLU A 667 8.44 -23.40 28.05
C GLU A 667 7.81 -23.08 29.40
N LEU A 668 8.61 -22.75 30.43
CA LEU A 668 8.10 -22.49 31.78
C LEU A 668 7.73 -21.02 32.02
N ILE A 669 8.68 -20.09 31.85
CA ILE A 669 8.42 -18.66 32.06
C ILE A 669 7.56 -18.11 30.92
N GLY A 670 7.86 -18.48 29.67
CA GLY A 670 7.15 -18.04 28.48
C GLY A 670 5.78 -18.68 28.27
N LEU A 671 5.41 -19.65 29.10
CA LEU A 671 4.11 -20.35 29.07
C LEU A 671 3.83 -21.05 27.73
N TRP A 672 4.87 -21.57 27.05
CA TRP A 672 4.65 -22.40 25.87
C TRP A 672 4.25 -23.83 26.24
N ALA A 673 4.60 -24.26 27.45
CA ALA A 673 4.20 -25.53 28.03
C ALA A 673 3.43 -25.36 29.35
N GLY A 674 2.93 -26.50 29.83
CA GLY A 674 2.32 -26.65 31.14
C GLY A 674 0.82 -26.85 31.05
N ASP A 675 0.33 -27.73 31.90
CA ASP A 675 -1.06 -28.13 31.98
C ASP A 675 -1.86 -27.21 32.90
N GLU A 676 -3.08 -26.88 32.51
CA GLU A 676 -4.04 -26.11 33.30
C GLU A 676 -5.02 -27.02 34.07
N HIS A 677 -4.89 -28.34 33.94
CA HIS A 677 -5.77 -29.31 34.59
C HIS A 677 -5.72 -29.19 36.13
N GLU A 678 -6.88 -28.94 36.73
CA GLU A 678 -7.02 -28.66 38.17
C GLU A 678 -6.43 -29.76 39.04
N ASP A 679 -6.55 -31.03 38.65
CA ASP A 679 -6.00 -32.17 39.40
C ASP A 679 -4.47 -32.12 39.55
N ILE A 680 -3.73 -31.72 38.50
CA ILE A 680 -2.26 -31.68 38.51
C ILE A 680 -1.80 -30.44 39.28
N ILE A 681 -2.52 -29.33 39.14
CA ILE A 681 -2.29 -28.11 39.90
C ILE A 681 -2.60 -28.32 41.39
N ALA A 682 -3.66 -29.05 41.73
CA ALA A 682 -4.02 -29.40 43.10
C ALA A 682 -2.94 -30.29 43.75
N VAL A 683 -2.38 -31.23 42.98
CA VAL A 683 -1.18 -31.98 43.37
C VAL A 683 -0.01 -31.02 43.65
N ALA A 684 0.29 -30.10 42.72
CA ALA A 684 1.36 -29.12 42.90
C ALA A 684 1.18 -28.22 44.14
N ASN A 685 -0.06 -27.88 44.47
CA ASN A 685 -0.44 -27.10 45.65
C ASN A 685 -0.46 -27.92 46.96
N GLY A 686 -0.29 -29.25 46.89
CA GLY A 686 -0.21 -30.12 48.05
C GLY A 686 -1.58 -30.54 48.62
N ASP A 687 -2.60 -30.73 47.76
CA ASP A 687 -3.88 -31.27 48.22
C ASP A 687 -3.69 -32.69 48.82
N PRO A 688 -3.92 -32.87 50.13
CA PRO A 688 -3.70 -34.15 50.81
C PRO A 688 -4.69 -35.24 50.37
N ARG A 689 -5.77 -34.91 49.66
CA ARG A 689 -6.76 -35.88 49.14
C ARG A 689 -6.32 -36.57 47.85
N LEU A 690 -5.36 -35.98 47.13
CA LEU A 690 -4.88 -36.47 45.83
C LEU A 690 -3.54 -37.20 45.90
N GLY A 691 -2.92 -37.27 47.08
CA GLY A 691 -2.05 -38.36 47.50
C GLY A 691 -0.78 -38.66 46.69
N ARG A 692 -0.25 -37.74 45.86
CA ARG A 692 1.09 -37.90 45.26
C ARG A 692 1.69 -36.63 44.68
N THR A 693 2.76 -36.13 45.28
CA THR A 693 3.58 -35.01 44.77
C THR A 693 4.95 -35.48 44.28
N PRO A 694 5.53 -34.92 43.19
CA PRO A 694 6.91 -35.21 42.78
C PRO A 694 7.91 -34.81 43.86
N ARG A 695 9.08 -35.46 43.91
CA ARG A 695 10.09 -35.28 44.97
C ARG A 695 10.56 -33.83 45.12
N HIS A 696 10.53 -33.06 44.04
CA HIS A 696 10.72 -31.62 44.08
C HIS A 696 9.53 -30.92 43.44
N ILE A 697 8.99 -29.93 44.14
CA ILE A 697 8.02 -28.99 43.58
C ILE A 697 8.68 -27.63 43.53
N VAL A 698 8.76 -27.07 42.32
CA VAL A 698 9.41 -25.82 42.00
C VAL A 698 8.32 -24.80 41.67
N ASP A 699 8.07 -23.88 42.58
CA ASP A 699 7.13 -22.78 42.41
C ASP A 699 7.85 -21.61 41.74
N ILE A 700 7.50 -21.33 40.49
CA ILE A 700 8.06 -20.24 39.67
C ILE A 700 7.00 -19.15 39.62
N GLU A 701 7.27 -18.03 40.28
CA GLU A 701 6.35 -16.90 40.33
C GLU A 701 6.94 -15.72 39.56
N VAL A 702 6.20 -15.21 38.57
CA VAL A 702 6.55 -14.00 37.83
C VAL A 702 5.51 -12.93 38.18
N ARG A 703 5.92 -11.89 38.92
CA ARG A 703 5.03 -10.77 39.26
C ARG A 703 5.21 -9.61 38.29
N ARG A 704 4.10 -9.14 37.72
CA ARG A 704 4.07 -7.86 36.99
C ARG A 704 3.89 -6.71 37.98
N GLN A 705 4.69 -5.65 37.84
CA GLN A 705 4.45 -4.44 38.61
C GLN A 705 3.19 -3.74 38.08
N SER A 706 2.22 -3.54 38.97
CA SER A 706 0.97 -2.83 38.65
C SER A 706 1.20 -1.34 38.42
N ASP A 707 0.39 -0.71 37.57
CA ASP A 707 0.17 0.73 37.58
C ASP A 707 -0.34 1.16 38.97
N GLN A 708 0.57 1.56 39.85
CA GLN A 708 0.19 2.45 40.94
C GLN A 708 0.19 3.87 40.37
N SER A 709 -0.99 4.27 39.90
CA SER A 709 -1.42 5.66 39.81
C SER A 709 -2.30 5.98 41.00
#